data_AF-A0AAU4B4I9-F1
#
_entry.id   AF-A0AAU4B4I9-F1
#
_cell.length_a   1.000
_cell.length_b   1.000
_cell.length_c   1.000
_cell.angle_alpha   90.00
_cell.angle_beta   90.00
_cell.angle_gamma   90.00
#
_symmetry.space_group_name_H-M   'P 1'
#
loop_
_entity.id
_entity.type
_entity.pdbx_description
1 polymer ?
#
loop_
_entity_poly.entity_id
_entity_poly.type
_entity_poly.pdbx_seq_one_letter_code
_entity_poly.pdbx_strand_id
1 'polypeptide(L)'
;MPSVPPAPAPASDAAAPPGAPAGGLARLGGFCARHAPWVIGLWLMLLVAALGGRHIVGATFSDQLSLPGSQSDTGADLLTASDPAAAAPNGLVVFHTGSGTVADHQQAVDSAITGLKAMPHATGASSPVTGKDGATAYSTVTFDEQLKALGHGYVDQLDKATAPARSDGVQVAYGGSLDQVTTAPADDLTSELVGIGAALVILLLVFGSLLAAVLPLLSALVGVLVGIGVVGIVAGVVTFATAAPTLATMIGLGVGIDYALFLTTRFRQDLIEGRSPADAVVRTSSTSGHAVLVAATTVAVALMSLYACGLSFIGKLGLAATIAVVITATASLTLVPAALALTGRAIDRWKVRRRPVAETAGDSDSWHRYAELVSRHAAVFLACGVALLAVLAVPLFSMRLGHVDDGAAKSGSTSRIAFDLIAGARGPGFGPGANAPFTVVVDVSQSGVPASQIADDVNKALQDTPDIAEATALQPTSDGKLLVGTVTPAGDPQSAATGGLFNALTGHVLSDALRGTGAHGYVTGTAAAQFDFRDTVKDRLPIIIGIVLLAAFLLLMTVFRSLVIPLKAVVLNLLTTGASYGVLVAVFQWGWATGALGLPEAVPIESYVPMMMFAIVFGLSMDYEIFLLSRISEAWHRTADNTRSVGAGLSATGRVISSAAFIMTAVFLSFTVSPTVVVKMLALGLAVSVVLDATVVRLLLVPSTMFLMGRSNWWFPRWLDRALPRVHM
;
A
#
# COMPACT_ATOMS: atom_id res chain seq x y z
N MET A 1 -8.05 83.32 -24.34
CA MET A 1 -8.49 81.94 -24.68
C MET A 1 -7.24 81.06 -24.75
N PRO A 2 -7.07 80.08 -23.84
CA PRO A 2 -5.93 79.18 -23.88
C PRO A 2 -6.18 78.02 -24.86
N SER A 3 -5.10 77.66 -25.57
CA SER A 3 -5.01 76.68 -26.65
C SER A 3 -5.23 75.23 -26.20
N VAL A 4 -6.06 74.50 -26.94
CA VAL A 4 -6.34 73.07 -26.81
C VAL A 4 -5.10 72.25 -27.24
N PRO A 5 -4.66 71.22 -26.48
CA PRO A 5 -3.58 70.33 -26.90
C PRO A 5 -4.07 69.30 -27.96
N PRO A 6 -3.19 68.84 -28.87
CA PRO A 6 -3.57 67.94 -29.95
C PRO A 6 -3.80 66.50 -29.47
N ALA A 7 -4.73 65.80 -30.14
CA ALA A 7 -5.11 64.42 -29.87
C ALA A 7 -3.95 63.43 -30.11
N PRO A 8 -3.86 62.33 -29.35
CA PRO A 8 -2.83 61.31 -29.55
C PRO A 8 -3.07 60.52 -30.85
N ALA A 9 -1.98 60.30 -31.58
CA ALA A 9 -1.95 59.51 -32.80
C ALA A 9 -2.33 58.04 -32.55
N PRO A 10 -2.92 57.33 -33.55
CA PRO A 10 -3.23 55.91 -33.42
C PRO A 10 -1.92 55.11 -33.35
N ALA A 11 -1.74 54.36 -32.26
CA ALA A 11 -0.66 53.40 -32.11
C ALA A 11 -0.82 52.31 -33.18
N SER A 12 0.00 52.41 -34.23
CA SER A 12 0.24 51.32 -35.17
C SER A 12 1.24 50.34 -34.56
N ASP A 13 0.98 49.06 -34.81
CA ASP A 13 1.84 47.91 -34.55
C ASP A 13 2.23 47.65 -33.09
N ALA A 14 1.22 47.26 -32.31
CA ALA A 14 1.45 46.35 -31.19
C ALA A 14 2.02 45.04 -31.73
N ALA A 15 3.34 44.88 -31.57
CA ALA A 15 4.07 43.66 -31.83
C ALA A 15 3.27 42.44 -31.32
N ALA A 16 3.11 41.45 -32.21
CA ALA A 16 2.52 40.16 -31.87
C ALA A 16 3.17 39.62 -30.57
N PRO A 17 2.39 39.05 -29.63
CA PRO A 17 2.93 38.51 -28.40
C PRO A 17 3.99 37.43 -28.70
N PRO A 18 5.04 37.32 -27.88
CA PRO A 18 6.14 36.39 -28.11
C PRO A 18 5.61 34.96 -28.25
N GLY A 19 6.16 34.24 -29.23
CA GLY A 19 5.69 32.95 -29.72
C GLY A 19 5.47 31.89 -28.64
N ALA A 20 4.57 30.95 -28.96
CA ALA A 20 4.16 29.82 -28.14
C ALA A 20 5.34 29.12 -27.43
N PRO A 21 5.16 28.65 -26.18
CA PRO A 21 6.23 27.98 -25.44
C PRO A 21 6.72 26.75 -26.22
N ALA A 22 7.99 26.77 -26.60
CA ALA A 22 8.64 25.74 -27.41
C ALA A 22 9.02 24.51 -26.54
N GLY A 23 8.03 23.78 -26.03
CA GLY A 23 8.22 22.56 -25.25
C GLY A 23 7.33 21.40 -25.71
N GLY A 24 7.77 20.16 -25.51
CA GLY A 24 7.01 18.96 -25.90
C GLY A 24 5.62 18.90 -25.26
N LEU A 25 5.50 19.28 -23.99
CA LEU A 25 4.21 19.34 -23.26
C LEU A 25 3.27 20.44 -23.77
N ALA A 26 3.80 21.56 -24.27
CA ALA A 26 2.98 22.60 -24.90
C ALA A 26 2.35 22.10 -26.19
N ARG A 27 3.10 21.34 -27.00
CA ARG A 27 2.60 20.70 -28.22
C ARG A 27 1.55 19.64 -27.90
N LEU A 28 1.79 18.82 -26.87
CA LEU A 28 0.84 17.82 -26.38
C LEU A 28 -0.48 18.49 -25.94
N GLY A 29 -0.40 19.50 -25.08
CA GLY A 29 -1.58 20.24 -24.62
C GLY A 29 -2.33 20.90 -25.77
N GLY A 30 -1.63 21.49 -26.73
CA GLY A 30 -2.22 22.06 -27.93
C GLY A 30 -2.90 21.02 -28.83
N PHE A 31 -2.31 19.82 -28.97
CA PHE A 31 -2.91 18.71 -29.69
C PHE A 31 -4.20 18.23 -29.01
N CYS A 32 -4.15 18.00 -27.69
CA CYS A 32 -5.30 17.62 -26.88
C CYS A 32 -6.42 18.65 -26.94
N ALA A 33 -6.08 19.95 -26.97
CA ALA A 33 -7.07 21.02 -27.08
C ALA A 33 -7.76 21.04 -28.45
N ARG A 34 -7.02 20.82 -29.55
CA ARG A 34 -7.58 20.81 -30.91
C ARG A 34 -8.42 19.56 -31.20
N HIS A 35 -8.01 18.41 -30.65
CA HIS A 35 -8.65 17.11 -30.90
C HIS A 35 -9.36 16.57 -29.66
N ALA A 36 -9.85 17.46 -28.80
CA ALA A 36 -10.43 17.09 -27.52
C ALA A 36 -11.48 15.96 -27.56
N PRO A 37 -12.48 15.95 -28.47
CA PRO A 37 -13.45 14.85 -28.52
C PRO A 37 -12.82 13.52 -28.94
N TRP A 38 -11.81 13.55 -29.81
CA TRP A 38 -11.07 12.34 -30.20
C TRP A 38 -10.25 11.78 -29.05
N VAL A 39 -9.58 12.64 -28.27
CA VAL A 39 -8.81 12.21 -27.10
C VAL A 39 -9.71 11.58 -26.04
N ILE A 40 -10.87 12.19 -25.76
CA ILE A 40 -11.85 11.61 -24.83
C ILE A 40 -12.39 10.28 -25.37
N GLY A 41 -12.77 10.22 -26.65
CA GLY A 41 -13.23 8.98 -27.29
C GLY A 41 -12.19 7.86 -27.25
N LEU A 42 -10.91 8.19 -27.44
CA LEU A 42 -9.80 7.25 -27.33
C LEU A 42 -9.67 6.71 -25.90
N TRP A 43 -9.75 7.57 -24.87
CA TRP A 43 -9.70 7.12 -23.47
C TRP A 43 -10.89 6.25 -23.08
N LEU A 44 -12.09 6.56 -23.58
CA LEU A 44 -13.26 5.71 -23.38
C LEU A 44 -13.13 4.36 -24.11
N MET A 45 -12.54 4.35 -25.31
CA MET A 45 -12.20 3.10 -26.00
C MET A 45 -11.17 2.29 -25.22
N LEU A 46 -10.10 2.93 -24.73
CA LEU A 46 -9.07 2.28 -23.90
C LEU A 46 -9.66 1.72 -22.61
N LEU A 47 -10.62 2.41 -22.00
CA LEU A 47 -11.34 1.93 -20.83
C LEU A 47 -12.11 0.63 -21.14
N VAL A 48 -12.91 0.64 -22.20
CA VAL A 48 -13.66 -0.55 -22.63
C VAL A 48 -12.72 -1.69 -23.01
N ALA A 49 -11.63 -1.39 -23.73
CA ALA A 49 -10.63 -2.37 -24.15
C ALA A 49 -9.87 -2.97 -22.96
N ALA A 50 -9.47 -2.15 -21.98
CA ALA A 50 -8.73 -2.59 -20.80
C ALA A 50 -9.61 -3.43 -19.87
N LEU A 51 -10.84 -2.97 -19.61
CA LEU A 51 -11.80 -3.70 -18.78
C LEU A 51 -12.31 -4.97 -19.47
N GLY A 52 -12.53 -4.95 -20.79
CA GLY A 52 -12.89 -6.15 -21.54
C GLY A 52 -11.72 -7.14 -21.64
N GLY A 53 -10.52 -6.64 -21.92
CA GLY A 53 -9.31 -7.45 -22.05
C GLY A 53 -8.97 -8.22 -20.78
N ARG A 54 -9.10 -7.60 -19.59
CA ARG A 54 -8.85 -8.30 -18.31
C ARG A 54 -9.79 -9.51 -18.11
N HIS A 55 -11.03 -9.44 -18.60
CA HIS A 55 -12.01 -10.52 -18.48
C HIS A 55 -11.70 -11.66 -19.45
N ILE A 56 -11.18 -11.35 -20.64
CA ILE A 56 -10.77 -12.34 -21.64
C ILE A 56 -9.54 -13.12 -21.16
N VAL A 57 -8.59 -12.42 -20.54
CA VAL A 57 -7.31 -13.01 -20.09
C VAL A 57 -7.48 -13.91 -18.86
N GLY A 58 -8.55 -13.73 -18.08
CA GLY A 58 -8.76 -14.49 -16.85
C GLY A 58 -7.71 -14.14 -15.78
N ALA A 59 -7.62 -12.84 -15.44
CA ALA A 59 -6.67 -12.33 -14.46
C ALA A 59 -6.64 -13.17 -13.17
N THR A 60 -5.48 -13.77 -12.86
CA THR A 60 -5.28 -14.53 -11.62
C THR A 60 -4.50 -13.68 -10.61
N PHE A 61 -5.07 -13.53 -9.42
CA PHE A 61 -4.43 -12.85 -8.30
C PHE A 61 -4.12 -13.87 -7.21
N SER A 62 -2.86 -13.99 -6.81
CA SER A 62 -2.40 -14.94 -5.80
C SER A 62 -1.61 -14.24 -4.72
N ASP A 63 -1.86 -14.62 -3.47
CA ASP A 63 -1.13 -14.13 -2.29
C ASP A 63 -0.06 -15.14 -1.86
N GLN A 64 0.33 -16.04 -2.79
CA GLN A 64 1.33 -17.04 -2.51
C GLN A 64 2.69 -16.38 -2.30
N LEU A 65 3.14 -16.42 -1.05
CA LEU A 65 4.43 -15.94 -0.60
C LEU A 65 5.45 -17.04 -0.84
N SER A 66 6.12 -17.02 -2.00
CA SER A 66 7.32 -17.84 -2.23
C SER A 66 8.57 -16.99 -2.01
N LEU A 67 9.51 -17.55 -1.25
CA LEU A 67 10.80 -16.99 -0.92
C LEU A 67 11.89 -17.98 -1.35
N PRO A 68 12.27 -17.97 -2.65
CA PRO A 68 13.26 -18.91 -3.15
C PRO A 68 14.55 -18.87 -2.34
N GLY A 69 14.95 -20.04 -1.82
CA GLY A 69 16.15 -20.20 -1.01
C GLY A 69 15.99 -19.91 0.49
N SER A 70 14.76 -19.67 0.98
CA SER A 70 14.49 -19.67 2.43
C SER A 70 14.44 -21.10 2.98
N GLN A 71 14.55 -21.25 4.30
CA GLN A 71 14.47 -22.57 4.93
C GLN A 71 13.08 -23.19 4.77
N SER A 72 12.02 -22.37 4.92
CA SER A 72 10.65 -22.85 4.76
C SER A 72 10.33 -23.29 3.33
N ASP A 73 10.82 -22.56 2.33
CA ASP A 73 10.60 -22.85 0.91
C ASP A 73 11.38 -24.13 0.51
N THR A 74 12.64 -24.24 0.93
CA THR A 74 13.46 -25.45 0.69
C THR A 74 12.86 -26.69 1.36
N GLY A 75 12.41 -26.56 2.62
CA GLY A 75 11.75 -27.65 3.33
C GLY A 75 10.42 -28.07 2.67
N ALA A 76 9.64 -27.10 2.16
CA ALA A 76 8.42 -27.37 1.42
C ALA A 76 8.68 -28.07 0.08
N ASP A 77 9.70 -27.64 -0.66
CA ASP A 77 10.11 -28.26 -1.93
C ASP A 77 10.57 -29.70 -1.73
N LEU A 78 11.39 -29.96 -0.70
CA LEU A 78 11.83 -31.32 -0.35
C LEU A 78 10.66 -32.21 0.05
N LEU A 79 9.74 -31.69 0.87
CA LEU A 79 8.54 -32.42 1.28
C LEU A 79 7.65 -32.73 0.07
N THR A 80 7.44 -31.75 -0.81
CA THR A 80 6.65 -31.92 -2.05
C THR A 80 7.28 -32.96 -2.98
N ALA A 81 8.60 -33.00 -3.07
CA ALA A 81 9.32 -33.96 -3.91
C ALA A 81 9.32 -35.40 -3.37
N SER A 82 9.33 -35.57 -2.04
CA SER A 82 9.44 -36.91 -1.41
C SER A 82 8.10 -37.48 -0.94
N ASP A 83 7.14 -36.64 -0.57
CA ASP A 83 5.80 -37.02 -0.13
C ASP A 83 4.78 -35.92 -0.53
N PRO A 84 4.27 -35.97 -1.77
CA PRO A 84 3.28 -35.01 -2.26
C PRO A 84 2.00 -34.96 -1.42
N ALA A 85 1.64 -36.06 -0.75
CA ALA A 85 0.44 -36.12 0.08
C ALA A 85 0.63 -35.34 1.39
N ALA A 86 1.82 -35.41 1.99
CA ALA A 86 2.17 -34.61 3.17
C ALA A 86 2.34 -33.11 2.86
N ALA A 87 2.71 -32.77 1.62
CA ALA A 87 2.82 -31.39 1.13
C ALA A 87 1.50 -30.82 0.56
N ALA A 88 0.44 -31.63 0.46
CA ALA A 88 -0.79 -31.24 -0.18
C ALA A 88 -1.44 -30.02 0.53
N PRO A 89 -1.99 -29.05 -0.22
CA PRO A 89 -2.77 -27.96 0.34
C PRO A 89 -3.87 -28.51 1.26
N ASN A 90 -4.02 -27.90 2.44
CA ASN A 90 -4.98 -28.36 3.42
C ASN A 90 -5.74 -27.20 4.06
N GLY A 91 -6.88 -27.53 4.68
CA GLY A 91 -7.58 -26.59 5.53
C GLY A 91 -8.33 -27.29 6.66
N LEU A 92 -8.76 -26.50 7.64
CA LEU A 92 -9.35 -27.00 8.87
C LEU A 92 -10.88 -26.86 8.86
N VAL A 93 -11.55 -27.93 9.26
CA VAL A 93 -12.98 -27.93 9.56
C VAL A 93 -13.14 -28.21 11.05
N VAL A 94 -13.68 -27.23 11.77
CA VAL A 94 -13.89 -27.27 13.22
C VAL A 94 -15.36 -27.58 13.51
N PHE A 95 -15.58 -28.56 14.38
CA PHE A 95 -16.86 -29.00 14.90
C PHE A 95 -16.94 -28.62 16.38
N HIS A 96 -17.99 -27.92 16.78
CA HIS A 96 -18.20 -27.50 18.16
C HIS A 96 -19.64 -27.71 18.61
N THR A 97 -19.83 -28.13 19.84
CA THR A 97 -21.15 -28.21 20.47
C THR A 97 -21.24 -27.32 21.70
N GLY A 98 -22.34 -26.56 21.80
CA GLY A 98 -22.63 -25.72 22.96
C GLY A 98 -23.13 -26.50 24.18
N SER A 99 -23.52 -27.77 24.00
CA SER A 99 -24.00 -28.65 25.08
C SER A 99 -23.70 -30.11 24.78
N GLY A 100 -23.04 -30.81 25.70
CA GLY A 100 -22.60 -32.20 25.49
C GLY A 100 -21.20 -32.25 24.85
N THR A 101 -20.93 -33.33 24.13
CA THR A 101 -19.64 -33.58 23.48
C THR A 101 -19.83 -33.86 21.99
N VAL A 102 -18.80 -33.62 21.18
CA VAL A 102 -18.79 -33.96 19.76
C VAL A 102 -18.98 -35.47 19.56
N ALA A 103 -18.58 -36.29 20.55
CA ALA A 103 -18.80 -37.73 20.55
C ALA A 103 -20.29 -38.12 20.61
N ASP A 104 -21.15 -37.29 21.24
CA ASP A 104 -22.59 -37.53 21.26
C ASP A 104 -23.23 -37.40 19.86
N HIS A 105 -22.55 -36.65 18.97
CA HIS A 105 -22.94 -36.39 17.58
C HIS A 105 -22.06 -37.13 16.57
N GLN A 106 -21.36 -38.19 17.02
CA GLN A 106 -20.30 -38.83 16.23
C GLN A 106 -20.78 -39.34 14.87
N GLN A 107 -21.99 -39.91 14.79
CA GLN A 107 -22.55 -40.39 13.52
C GLN A 107 -22.74 -39.25 12.49
N ALA A 108 -23.15 -38.06 12.96
CA ALA A 108 -23.33 -36.89 12.10
C ALA A 108 -21.97 -36.31 11.66
N VAL A 109 -20.98 -36.30 12.55
CA VAL A 109 -19.60 -35.86 12.25
C VAL A 109 -18.90 -36.82 11.29
N ASP A 110 -19.03 -38.13 11.47
CA ASP A 110 -18.48 -39.14 10.56
C ASP A 110 -19.11 -39.07 9.17
N SER A 111 -20.43 -38.80 9.12
CA SER A 111 -21.14 -38.55 7.86
C SER A 111 -20.61 -37.28 7.17
N ALA A 112 -20.36 -36.22 7.93
CA ALA A 112 -19.79 -34.98 7.41
C ALA A 112 -18.36 -35.19 6.88
N ILE A 113 -17.51 -35.91 7.60
CA ILE A 113 -16.15 -36.25 7.14
C ILE A 113 -16.19 -37.11 5.88
N THR A 114 -17.11 -38.06 5.80
CA THR A 114 -17.29 -38.87 4.59
C THR A 114 -17.74 -38.00 3.41
N GLY A 115 -18.64 -37.04 3.65
CA GLY A 115 -19.03 -36.03 2.68
C GLY A 115 -17.86 -35.17 2.22
N LEU A 116 -17.00 -34.73 3.15
CA LEU A 116 -15.80 -33.93 2.86
C LEU A 116 -14.79 -34.71 2.00
N LYS A 117 -14.60 -36.00 2.28
CA LYS A 117 -13.73 -36.88 1.47
C LYS A 117 -14.26 -37.12 0.05
N ALA A 118 -15.58 -37.07 -0.12
CA ALA A 118 -16.23 -37.30 -1.41
C ALA A 118 -16.33 -36.04 -2.28
N MET A 119 -15.88 -34.88 -1.78
CA MET A 119 -15.91 -33.65 -2.56
C MET A 119 -14.94 -33.72 -3.75
N PRO A 120 -15.28 -33.11 -4.90
CA PRO A 120 -14.33 -32.87 -5.99
C PRO A 120 -13.06 -32.21 -5.46
N HIS A 121 -11.88 -32.61 -5.93
CA HIS A 121 -10.57 -32.06 -5.50
C HIS A 121 -10.13 -32.38 -4.06
N ALA A 122 -10.96 -33.00 -3.22
CA ALA A 122 -10.54 -33.47 -1.90
C ALA A 122 -9.81 -34.81 -2.01
N THR A 123 -8.55 -34.87 -1.60
CA THR A 123 -7.73 -36.09 -1.60
C THR A 123 -7.92 -36.93 -0.34
N GLY A 124 -8.35 -36.29 0.75
CA GLY A 124 -8.57 -36.96 2.02
C GLY A 124 -9.00 -36.01 3.12
N ALA A 125 -9.51 -36.59 4.20
CA ALA A 125 -9.81 -35.88 5.44
C ALA A 125 -9.33 -36.71 6.64
N SER A 126 -8.66 -36.07 7.58
CA SER A 126 -8.16 -36.72 8.79
C SER A 126 -9.32 -37.10 9.71
N SER A 127 -9.08 -38.09 10.59
CA SER A 127 -9.96 -38.30 11.74
C SER A 127 -10.02 -37.03 12.60
N PRO A 128 -11.15 -36.75 13.28
CA PRO A 128 -11.26 -35.59 14.15
C PRO A 128 -10.25 -35.70 15.30
N VAL A 129 -9.49 -34.64 15.53
CA VAL A 129 -8.73 -34.44 16.77
C VAL A 129 -9.66 -33.76 17.75
N THR A 130 -9.92 -34.39 18.89
CA THR A 130 -10.91 -33.92 19.87
C THR A 130 -10.22 -33.32 21.09
N GLY A 131 -10.71 -32.16 21.54
CA GLY A 131 -10.23 -31.51 22.74
C GLY A 131 -10.47 -32.34 24.00
N LYS A 132 -9.74 -32.04 25.06
CA LYS A 132 -9.85 -32.71 26.37
C LYS A 132 -11.25 -32.56 26.98
N ASP A 133 -11.93 -31.47 26.68
CA ASP A 133 -13.31 -31.20 27.10
C ASP A 133 -14.35 -31.90 26.22
N GLY A 134 -13.95 -32.47 25.07
CA GLY A 134 -14.85 -33.15 24.14
C GLY A 134 -15.80 -32.21 23.40
N ALA A 135 -15.79 -30.91 23.69
CA ALA A 135 -16.74 -29.94 23.15
C ALA A 135 -16.36 -29.45 21.75
N THR A 136 -15.05 -29.48 21.44
CA THR A 136 -14.49 -29.04 20.15
C THR A 136 -13.65 -30.15 19.54
N ALA A 137 -13.84 -30.39 18.24
CA ALA A 137 -12.98 -31.26 17.44
C ALA A 137 -12.66 -30.60 16.10
N TYR A 138 -11.50 -30.87 15.51
CA TYR A 138 -11.20 -30.41 14.16
C TYR A 138 -10.71 -31.55 13.27
N SER A 139 -11.00 -31.46 11.97
CA SER A 139 -10.51 -32.35 10.93
C SER A 139 -9.75 -31.54 9.88
N THR A 140 -8.63 -32.07 9.41
CA THR A 140 -7.86 -31.47 8.33
C THR A 140 -8.27 -32.12 7.01
N VAL A 141 -8.72 -31.30 6.06
CA VAL A 141 -9.07 -31.73 4.70
C VAL A 141 -7.91 -31.37 3.77
N THR A 142 -7.48 -32.31 2.96
CA THR A 142 -6.40 -32.18 1.97
C THR A 142 -6.98 -32.11 0.56
N PHE A 143 -6.32 -31.33 -0.30
CA PHE A 143 -6.79 -31.04 -1.66
C PHE A 143 -5.70 -31.33 -2.70
N ASP A 144 -6.11 -31.71 -3.91
CA ASP A 144 -5.19 -31.94 -5.05
C ASP A 144 -4.78 -30.63 -5.75
N GLU A 145 -5.53 -29.56 -5.54
CA GLU A 145 -5.30 -28.23 -6.10
C GLU A 145 -5.24 -27.17 -4.99
N GLN A 146 -4.62 -26.02 -5.30
CA GLN A 146 -4.65 -24.89 -4.38
C GLN A 146 -6.09 -24.44 -4.14
N LEU A 147 -6.46 -24.29 -2.86
CA LEU A 147 -7.82 -23.91 -2.46
C LEU A 147 -8.31 -22.63 -3.14
N LYS A 148 -7.43 -21.65 -3.38
CA LYS A 148 -7.78 -20.41 -4.08
C LYS A 148 -8.27 -20.63 -5.51
N ALA A 149 -7.77 -21.65 -6.21
CA ALA A 149 -8.16 -21.97 -7.58
C ALA A 149 -9.59 -22.55 -7.66
N LEU A 150 -10.03 -23.23 -6.60
CA LEU A 150 -11.39 -23.79 -6.48
C LEU A 150 -12.47 -22.68 -6.48
N GLY A 151 -12.10 -21.48 -6.01
CA GLY A 151 -12.96 -20.31 -5.96
C GLY A 151 -14.10 -20.40 -4.92
N HIS A 152 -14.74 -19.26 -4.66
CA HIS A 152 -15.73 -19.13 -3.57
C HIS A 152 -16.99 -19.98 -3.74
N GLY A 153 -17.34 -20.39 -4.96
CA GLY A 153 -18.46 -21.31 -5.19
C GLY A 153 -18.26 -22.69 -4.55
N TYR A 154 -17.04 -23.02 -4.15
CA TYR A 154 -16.72 -24.26 -3.48
C TYR A 154 -17.24 -24.30 -2.02
N VAL A 155 -17.57 -23.15 -1.41
CA VAL A 155 -18.21 -23.09 -0.08
C VAL A 155 -19.53 -23.84 -0.05
N ASP A 156 -20.33 -23.77 -1.12
CA ASP A 156 -21.58 -24.50 -1.21
C ASP A 156 -21.37 -26.02 -1.12
N GLN A 157 -20.20 -26.51 -1.56
CA GLN A 157 -19.85 -27.92 -1.47
C GLN A 157 -19.45 -28.29 -0.03
N LEU A 158 -18.67 -27.42 0.65
CA LEU A 158 -18.33 -27.57 2.06
C LEU A 158 -19.58 -27.56 2.95
N ASP A 159 -20.51 -26.64 2.69
CA ASP A 159 -21.77 -26.53 3.45
C ASP A 159 -22.69 -27.73 3.22
N LYS A 160 -22.76 -28.25 1.99
CA LYS A 160 -23.49 -29.50 1.70
C LYS A 160 -22.85 -30.71 2.37
N ALA A 161 -21.52 -30.80 2.33
CA ALA A 161 -20.79 -31.90 2.95
C ALA A 161 -20.94 -31.90 4.47
N THR A 162 -20.99 -30.73 5.11
CA THR A 162 -21.10 -30.59 6.57
C THR A 162 -22.54 -30.42 7.08
N ALA A 163 -23.53 -30.39 6.18
CA ALA A 163 -24.95 -30.27 6.52
C ALA A 163 -25.44 -31.31 7.54
N PRO A 164 -25.03 -32.61 7.50
CA PRO A 164 -25.43 -33.59 8.50
C PRO A 164 -25.07 -33.16 9.93
N ALA A 165 -23.83 -32.70 10.15
CA ALA A 165 -23.38 -32.21 11.46
C ALA A 165 -24.14 -30.95 11.89
N ARG A 166 -24.34 -29.98 10.97
CA ARG A 166 -25.11 -28.76 11.27
C ARG A 166 -26.56 -29.05 11.63
N SER A 167 -27.19 -30.03 10.97
CA SER A 167 -28.58 -30.42 11.21
C SER A 167 -28.79 -31.08 12.57
N ASP A 168 -27.74 -31.69 13.12
CA ASP A 168 -27.73 -32.36 14.41
C ASP A 168 -27.37 -31.40 15.58
N GLY A 169 -27.25 -30.11 15.30
CA GLY A 169 -26.95 -29.07 16.30
C GLY A 169 -25.46 -28.78 16.52
N VAL A 170 -24.56 -29.39 15.74
CA VAL A 170 -23.12 -29.12 15.80
C VAL A 170 -22.80 -27.86 15.01
N GLN A 171 -22.16 -26.89 15.65
CA GLN A 171 -21.61 -25.72 14.99
C GLN A 171 -20.40 -26.13 14.15
N VAL A 172 -20.41 -25.77 12.87
CA VAL A 172 -19.30 -26.04 11.95
C VAL A 172 -18.69 -24.71 11.49
N ALA A 173 -17.37 -24.61 11.65
CA ALA A 173 -16.55 -23.50 11.21
C ALA A 173 -15.40 -23.99 10.33
N TYR A 174 -14.92 -23.14 9.44
CA TYR A 174 -13.84 -23.42 8.50
C TYR A 174 -12.69 -22.47 8.81
N GLY A 175 -11.46 -22.96 8.86
CA GLY A 175 -10.27 -22.16 9.20
C GLY A 175 -9.01 -22.63 8.49
N GLY A 176 -7.89 -21.98 8.77
CA GLY A 176 -6.65 -22.20 8.04
C GLY A 176 -6.81 -21.82 6.57
N SER A 177 -6.22 -22.58 5.64
CA SER A 177 -6.25 -22.20 4.22
C SER A 177 -7.64 -22.22 3.57
N LEU A 178 -8.66 -22.79 4.24
CA LEU A 178 -10.06 -22.72 3.79
C LEU A 178 -10.64 -21.30 3.85
N ASP A 179 -9.99 -20.37 4.55
CA ASP A 179 -10.33 -18.95 4.49
C ASP A 179 -10.28 -18.41 3.06
N GLN A 180 -9.33 -18.90 2.24
CA GLN A 180 -9.18 -18.47 0.84
C GLN A 180 -10.39 -18.79 -0.05
N VAL A 181 -11.21 -19.75 0.38
CA VAL A 181 -12.44 -20.17 -0.31
C VAL A 181 -13.66 -19.54 0.36
N THR A 182 -13.66 -19.47 1.68
CA THR A 182 -14.83 -19.10 2.48
C THR A 182 -14.99 -17.59 2.66
N THR A 183 -13.89 -16.85 2.66
CA THR A 183 -13.91 -15.39 2.68
C THR A 183 -14.07 -14.85 1.27
N ALA A 184 -15.25 -14.33 0.97
CA ALA A 184 -15.52 -13.66 -0.29
C ALA A 184 -14.52 -12.51 -0.51
N PRO A 185 -14.16 -12.18 -1.78
CA PRO A 185 -13.28 -11.06 -2.07
C PRO A 185 -13.87 -9.79 -1.47
N ALA A 186 -13.02 -8.90 -0.96
CA ALA A 186 -13.46 -7.65 -0.39
C ALA A 186 -14.38 -6.90 -1.36
N ASP A 187 -15.65 -6.69 -0.98
CA ASP A 187 -16.54 -5.79 -1.70
C ASP A 187 -16.20 -4.33 -1.32
N ASP A 188 -15.06 -3.88 -1.84
CA ASP A 188 -14.53 -2.53 -1.62
C ASP A 188 -15.41 -1.45 -2.25
N LEU A 189 -16.45 -1.82 -3.04
CA LEU A 189 -17.34 -0.88 -3.73
C LEU A 189 -17.96 0.14 -2.78
N THR A 190 -18.31 -0.28 -1.57
CA THR A 190 -18.85 0.62 -0.55
C THR A 190 -17.81 1.67 -0.12
N SER A 191 -16.57 1.26 0.14
CA SER A 191 -15.47 2.16 0.52
C SER A 191 -15.06 3.09 -0.63
N GLU A 192 -15.10 2.60 -1.87
CA GLU A 192 -14.82 3.38 -3.07
C GLU A 192 -15.90 4.45 -3.31
N LEU A 193 -17.19 4.08 -3.21
CA LEU A 193 -18.30 5.02 -3.37
C LEU A 193 -18.29 6.11 -2.30
N VAL A 194 -17.99 5.74 -1.05
CA VAL A 194 -17.82 6.71 0.04
C VAL A 194 -16.65 7.66 -0.26
N GLY A 195 -15.53 7.15 -0.76
CA GLY A 195 -14.36 7.96 -1.14
C GLY A 195 -14.62 8.92 -2.28
N ILE A 196 -15.23 8.44 -3.35
CA ILE A 196 -15.63 9.25 -4.51
C ILE A 196 -16.62 10.33 -4.08
N GLY A 197 -17.61 9.98 -3.24
CA GLY A 197 -18.58 10.92 -2.70
C GLY A 197 -17.93 12.01 -1.84
N ALA A 198 -17.04 11.62 -0.92
CA ALA A 198 -16.29 12.56 -0.08
C ALA A 198 -15.40 13.49 -0.93
N ALA A 199 -14.65 12.94 -1.89
CA ALA A 199 -13.82 13.70 -2.81
C ALA A 199 -14.64 14.72 -3.61
N LEU A 200 -15.82 14.32 -4.12
CA LEU A 200 -16.72 15.21 -4.85
C LEU A 200 -17.21 16.37 -3.98
N VAL A 201 -17.62 16.11 -2.74
CA VAL A 201 -18.05 17.15 -1.80
C VAL A 201 -16.93 18.14 -1.54
N ILE A 202 -15.71 17.66 -1.29
CA ILE A 202 -14.57 18.53 -1.02
C ILE A 202 -14.18 19.33 -2.26
N LEU A 203 -14.09 18.70 -3.43
CA LEU A 203 -13.82 19.39 -4.70
C LEU A 203 -14.87 20.47 -4.98
N LEU A 204 -16.14 20.21 -4.66
CA LEU A 204 -17.22 21.19 -4.78
C LEU A 204 -17.02 22.38 -3.82
N LEU A 205 -16.59 22.12 -2.58
CA LEU A 205 -16.29 23.16 -1.59
C LEU A 205 -15.07 24.02 -1.99
N VAL A 206 -14.04 23.40 -2.58
CA VAL A 206 -12.80 24.05 -3.04
C VAL A 206 -13.08 24.91 -4.27
N PHE A 207 -13.68 24.34 -5.31
CA PHE A 207 -13.84 25.04 -6.58
C PHE A 207 -15.07 25.94 -6.67
N GLY A 208 -16.12 25.64 -5.88
CA GLY A 208 -17.38 26.38 -5.88
C GLY A 208 -18.21 26.22 -7.16
N SER A 209 -17.83 25.29 -8.04
CA SER A 209 -18.51 24.97 -9.30
C SER A 209 -18.57 23.46 -9.49
N LEU A 210 -19.74 22.95 -9.89
CA LEU A 210 -19.95 21.51 -10.09
C LEU A 210 -19.09 20.95 -11.21
N LEU A 211 -18.99 21.65 -12.35
CA LEU A 211 -18.17 21.22 -13.49
C LEU A 211 -16.68 21.19 -13.15
N ALA A 212 -16.22 22.17 -12.37
CA ALA A 212 -14.83 22.24 -11.91
C ALA A 212 -14.47 21.11 -10.93
N ALA A 213 -15.46 20.58 -10.21
CA ALA A 213 -15.27 19.46 -9.28
C ALA A 213 -15.36 18.10 -9.97
N VAL A 214 -16.32 17.92 -10.87
CA VAL A 214 -16.60 16.65 -11.55
C VAL A 214 -15.51 16.30 -12.58
N LEU A 215 -14.97 17.29 -13.28
CA LEU A 215 -14.00 17.05 -14.36
C LEU A 215 -12.70 16.40 -13.84
N PRO A 216 -12.03 16.90 -12.78
CA PRO A 216 -10.90 16.21 -12.17
C PRO A 216 -11.23 14.79 -11.73
N LEU A 217 -12.35 14.61 -11.03
CA LEU A 217 -12.76 13.33 -10.50
C LEU A 217 -13.03 12.29 -11.60
N LEU A 218 -13.77 12.66 -12.65
CA LEU A 218 -14.03 11.77 -13.78
C LEU A 218 -12.75 11.39 -14.53
N SER A 219 -11.84 12.36 -14.73
CA SER A 219 -10.58 12.08 -15.41
C SER A 219 -9.69 11.13 -14.62
N ALA A 220 -9.63 11.29 -13.28
CA ALA A 220 -8.92 10.39 -12.39
C ALA A 220 -9.56 9.00 -12.40
N LEU A 221 -10.89 8.91 -12.31
CA LEU A 221 -11.61 7.64 -12.34
C LEU A 221 -11.37 6.87 -13.65
N VAL A 222 -11.45 7.53 -14.80
CA VAL A 222 -11.15 6.90 -16.10
C VAL A 222 -9.69 6.41 -16.14
N GLY A 223 -8.73 7.22 -15.69
CA GLY A 223 -7.32 6.83 -15.64
C GLY A 223 -7.08 5.62 -14.75
N VAL A 224 -7.68 5.60 -13.55
CA VAL A 224 -7.58 4.50 -12.59
C VAL A 224 -8.21 3.22 -13.14
N LEU A 225 -9.42 3.30 -13.69
CA LEU A 225 -10.11 2.12 -14.24
C LEU A 225 -9.37 1.52 -15.44
N VAL A 226 -8.79 2.35 -16.31
CA VAL A 226 -7.89 1.88 -17.36
C VAL A 226 -6.65 1.23 -16.74
N GLY A 227 -6.09 1.85 -15.69
CA GLY A 227 -4.95 1.32 -14.94
C GLY A 227 -5.21 -0.08 -14.39
N ILE A 228 -6.33 -0.28 -13.69
CA ILE A 228 -6.77 -1.57 -13.16
C ILE A 228 -7.01 -2.57 -14.29
N GLY A 229 -7.63 -2.15 -15.40
CA GLY A 229 -7.82 -3.00 -16.58
C GLY A 229 -6.49 -3.47 -17.16
N VAL A 230 -5.51 -2.58 -17.30
CA VAL A 230 -4.17 -2.94 -17.78
C VAL A 230 -3.44 -3.84 -16.79
N VAL A 231 -3.50 -3.56 -15.48
CA VAL A 231 -2.95 -4.47 -14.45
C VAL A 231 -3.59 -5.85 -14.56
N GLY A 232 -4.90 -5.94 -14.78
CA GLY A 232 -5.61 -7.20 -14.99
C GLY A 232 -5.22 -7.93 -16.28
N ILE A 233 -4.91 -7.21 -17.36
CA ILE A 233 -4.36 -7.82 -18.59
C ILE A 233 -2.95 -8.36 -18.32
N VAL A 234 -2.10 -7.58 -17.65
CA VAL A 234 -0.75 -8.01 -17.25
C VAL A 234 -0.83 -9.18 -16.26
N ALA A 235 -1.90 -9.28 -15.48
CA ALA A 235 -2.15 -10.38 -14.55
C ALA A 235 -2.29 -11.75 -15.23
N GLY A 236 -2.48 -11.80 -16.55
CA GLY A 236 -2.43 -13.06 -17.32
C GLY A 236 -1.04 -13.65 -17.48
N VAL A 237 0.01 -12.83 -17.33
CA VAL A 237 1.42 -13.26 -17.48
C VAL A 237 2.25 -13.02 -16.22
N VAL A 238 1.80 -12.14 -15.32
CA VAL A 238 2.43 -11.87 -14.03
C VAL A 238 1.39 -12.03 -12.92
N THR A 239 1.60 -12.96 -12.00
CA THR A 239 0.70 -13.12 -10.85
C THR A 239 0.88 -11.97 -9.85
N PHE A 240 -0.15 -11.16 -9.66
CA PHE A 240 -0.18 -10.09 -8.65
C PHE A 240 -0.88 -10.52 -7.37
N ALA A 241 -0.58 -9.85 -6.25
CA ALA A 241 -1.32 -10.02 -5.00
C ALA A 241 -2.78 -9.58 -5.14
N THR A 242 -3.68 -10.14 -4.34
CA THR A 242 -5.11 -9.74 -4.34
C THR A 242 -5.33 -8.32 -3.89
N ALA A 243 -4.42 -7.77 -3.08
CA ALA A 243 -4.44 -6.36 -2.68
C ALA A 243 -4.05 -5.41 -3.82
N ALA A 244 -3.42 -5.88 -4.90
CA ALA A 244 -2.86 -5.02 -5.95
C ALA A 244 -3.89 -4.11 -6.64
N PRO A 245 -5.10 -4.58 -7.02
CA PRO A 245 -6.13 -3.72 -7.60
C PRO A 245 -6.59 -2.62 -6.63
N THR A 246 -6.88 -2.96 -5.37
CA THR A 246 -7.30 -1.97 -4.35
C THR A 246 -6.22 -0.93 -4.11
N LEU A 247 -4.94 -1.32 -4.06
CA LEU A 247 -3.82 -0.39 -3.95
C LEU A 247 -3.67 0.49 -5.19
N ALA A 248 -3.86 -0.07 -6.38
CA ALA A 248 -3.87 0.68 -7.63
C ALA A 248 -5.00 1.72 -7.65
N THR A 249 -6.21 1.37 -7.18
CA THR A 249 -7.32 2.31 -7.01
C THR A 249 -6.97 3.40 -6.01
N MET A 250 -6.53 3.02 -4.81
CA MET A 250 -6.26 3.95 -3.72
C MET A 250 -5.18 4.98 -4.10
N ILE A 251 -4.04 4.52 -4.60
CA ILE A 251 -2.92 5.39 -5.00
C ILE A 251 -3.28 6.17 -6.25
N GLY A 252 -3.83 5.50 -7.26
CA GLY A 252 -4.19 6.13 -8.53
C GLY A 252 -5.26 7.22 -8.37
N LEU A 253 -6.27 7.00 -7.53
CA LEU A 253 -7.33 7.99 -7.31
C LEU A 253 -6.81 9.20 -6.53
N GLY A 254 -5.98 9.00 -5.49
CA GLY A 254 -5.33 10.10 -4.77
C GLY A 254 -4.47 10.97 -5.70
N VAL A 255 -3.51 10.34 -6.38
CA VAL A 255 -2.57 11.00 -7.30
C VAL A 255 -3.28 11.64 -8.50
N GLY A 256 -4.23 10.92 -9.10
CA GLY A 256 -4.95 11.37 -10.29
C GLY A 256 -5.83 12.58 -10.03
N ILE A 257 -6.54 12.61 -8.90
CA ILE A 257 -7.32 13.77 -8.49
C ILE A 257 -6.41 14.97 -8.27
N ASP A 258 -5.27 14.77 -7.62
CA ASP A 258 -4.36 15.86 -7.31
C ASP A 258 -3.74 16.48 -8.58
N TYR A 259 -3.25 15.65 -9.50
CA TYR A 259 -2.73 16.13 -10.78
C TYR A 259 -3.79 16.87 -11.60
N ALA A 260 -5.01 16.34 -11.63
CA ALA A 260 -6.11 17.02 -12.31
C ALA A 260 -6.53 18.32 -11.60
N LEU A 261 -6.44 18.39 -10.27
CA LEU A 261 -6.67 19.59 -9.46
C LEU A 261 -5.66 20.69 -9.81
N PHE A 262 -4.37 20.37 -9.86
CA PHE A 262 -3.31 21.33 -10.21
C PHE A 262 -3.46 21.88 -11.63
N LEU A 263 -3.81 21.02 -12.59
CA LEU A 263 -4.07 21.47 -13.96
C LEU A 263 -5.33 22.35 -14.03
N THR A 264 -6.40 21.97 -13.34
CA THR A 264 -7.68 22.70 -13.36
C THR A 264 -7.58 24.05 -12.66
N THR A 265 -6.92 24.12 -11.51
CA THR A 265 -6.67 25.38 -10.78
C THR A 265 -5.87 26.35 -11.65
N ARG A 266 -4.80 25.87 -12.29
CA ARG A 266 -3.98 26.69 -13.18
C ARG A 266 -4.73 27.18 -14.40
N PHE A 267 -5.48 26.29 -15.06
CA PHE A 267 -6.30 26.64 -16.22
C PHE A 267 -7.34 27.72 -15.88
N ARG A 268 -8.01 27.59 -14.72
CA ARG A 268 -8.97 28.61 -14.25
C ARG A 268 -8.31 29.94 -13.98
N GLN A 269 -7.10 29.97 -13.41
CA GLN A 269 -6.35 31.21 -13.23
C GLN A 269 -6.06 31.87 -14.59
N ASP A 270 -5.56 31.13 -15.57
CA ASP A 270 -5.27 31.65 -16.91
C ASP A 270 -6.53 32.22 -17.59
N LEU A 271 -7.71 31.62 -17.36
CA LEU A 271 -9.00 32.16 -17.81
C LEU A 271 -9.40 33.46 -17.08
N ILE A 272 -9.17 33.53 -15.77
CA ILE A 272 -9.43 34.74 -14.95
C ILE A 272 -8.52 35.90 -15.39
N GLU A 273 -7.28 35.60 -15.77
CA GLU A 273 -6.32 36.55 -16.36
C GLU A 273 -6.70 37.00 -17.80
N GLY A 274 -7.83 36.53 -18.34
CA GLY A 274 -8.39 36.98 -19.61
C GLY A 274 -7.91 36.22 -20.85
N ARG A 275 -7.18 35.11 -20.69
CA ARG A 275 -6.66 34.33 -21.82
C ARG A 275 -7.75 33.56 -22.55
N SER A 276 -7.46 33.16 -23.80
CA SER A 276 -8.34 32.26 -24.55
C SER A 276 -8.27 30.84 -23.95
N PRO A 277 -9.35 30.03 -24.03
CA PRO A 277 -9.33 28.66 -23.53
C PRO A 277 -8.23 27.79 -24.15
N ALA A 278 -7.96 27.95 -25.44
CA ALA A 278 -6.92 27.17 -26.11
C ALA A 278 -5.52 27.53 -25.60
N ASP A 279 -5.22 28.82 -25.43
CA ASP A 279 -3.93 29.28 -24.91
C ASP A 279 -3.74 28.91 -23.44
N ALA A 280 -4.82 28.97 -22.65
CA ALA A 280 -4.82 28.57 -21.25
C ALA A 280 -4.47 27.08 -21.10
N VAL A 281 -5.01 26.19 -21.93
CA VAL A 281 -4.66 24.76 -21.91
C VAL A 281 -3.19 24.53 -22.27
N VAL A 282 -2.68 25.22 -23.31
CA VAL A 282 -1.27 25.10 -23.73
C VAL A 282 -0.32 25.55 -22.62
N ARG A 283 -0.59 26.68 -21.98
CA ARG A 283 0.24 27.18 -20.86
C ARG A 283 0.17 26.29 -19.64
N THR A 284 -1.04 25.84 -19.28
CA THR A 284 -1.25 24.90 -18.18
C THR A 284 -0.43 23.63 -18.40
N SER A 285 -0.45 23.07 -19.61
CA SER A 285 0.31 21.86 -19.95
C SER A 285 1.82 22.11 -19.94
N SER A 286 2.28 23.28 -20.39
CA SER A 286 3.71 23.63 -20.39
C SER A 286 4.30 23.91 -19.01
N THR A 287 3.48 24.30 -18.03
CA THR A 287 3.93 24.70 -16.69
C THR A 287 3.55 23.64 -15.66
N SER A 288 2.29 23.62 -15.23
CA SER A 288 1.79 22.61 -14.27
C SER A 288 1.92 21.19 -14.80
N GLY A 289 1.77 20.96 -16.11
CA GLY A 289 1.99 19.64 -16.71
C GLY A 289 3.43 19.14 -16.57
N HIS A 290 4.43 20.02 -16.58
CA HIS A 290 5.82 19.62 -16.35
C HIS A 290 6.02 19.17 -14.90
N ALA A 291 5.47 19.92 -13.95
CA ALA A 291 5.53 19.55 -12.53
C ALA A 291 4.82 18.21 -12.28
N VAL A 292 3.66 17.98 -12.90
CA VAL A 292 2.94 16.68 -12.84
C VAL A 292 3.78 15.53 -13.42
N LEU A 293 4.47 15.74 -14.55
CA LEU A 293 5.33 14.70 -15.14
C LEU A 293 6.49 14.33 -14.21
N VAL A 294 7.15 15.32 -13.61
CA VAL A 294 8.25 15.09 -12.66
C VAL A 294 7.75 14.39 -11.40
N ALA A 295 6.60 14.81 -10.86
CA ALA A 295 5.95 14.16 -9.72
C ALA A 295 5.61 12.69 -10.04
N ALA A 296 4.93 12.42 -11.16
CA ALA A 296 4.57 11.07 -11.57
C ALA A 296 5.79 10.17 -11.77
N THR A 297 6.86 10.69 -12.39
CA THR A 297 8.12 9.95 -12.57
C THR A 297 8.76 9.63 -11.22
N THR A 298 8.71 10.56 -10.28
CA THR A 298 9.24 10.38 -8.93
C THR A 298 8.51 9.27 -8.18
N VAL A 299 7.17 9.29 -8.20
CA VAL A 299 6.34 8.24 -7.60
C VAL A 299 6.61 6.90 -8.26
N ALA A 300 6.69 6.85 -9.59
CA ALA A 300 6.99 5.62 -10.33
C ALA A 300 8.37 5.05 -9.97
N VAL A 301 9.40 5.89 -9.86
CA VAL A 301 10.75 5.47 -9.45
C VAL A 301 10.75 4.98 -7.99
N ALA A 302 10.06 5.66 -7.09
CA ALA A 302 9.94 5.25 -5.69
C ALA A 302 9.25 3.88 -5.56
N LEU A 303 8.16 3.65 -6.29
CA LEU A 303 7.46 2.36 -6.30
C LEU A 303 8.28 1.25 -6.97
N MET A 304 8.96 1.55 -8.08
CA MET A 304 9.82 0.57 -8.75
C MET A 304 11.04 0.17 -7.93
N SER A 305 11.50 1.03 -7.01
CA SER A 305 12.60 0.69 -6.10
C SER A 305 12.31 -0.53 -5.22
N LEU A 306 11.02 -0.88 -5.03
CA LEU A 306 10.61 -2.07 -4.30
C LEU A 306 11.12 -3.37 -4.93
N TYR A 307 11.40 -3.39 -6.23
CA TYR A 307 12.08 -4.54 -6.86
C TYR A 307 13.48 -4.78 -6.31
N ALA A 308 14.15 -3.74 -5.84
CA ALA A 308 15.50 -3.87 -5.29
C ALA A 308 15.51 -4.60 -3.92
N CYS A 309 14.34 -4.86 -3.33
CA CYS A 309 14.18 -5.73 -2.17
C CYS A 309 14.68 -7.16 -2.42
N GLY A 310 14.60 -7.63 -3.68
CA GLY A 310 14.80 -9.03 -4.03
C GLY A 310 13.59 -9.93 -3.76
N LEU A 311 12.52 -9.37 -3.19
CA LEU A 311 11.26 -10.08 -2.95
C LEU A 311 10.31 -9.91 -4.13
N SER A 312 10.04 -11.01 -4.84
CA SER A 312 9.18 -11.00 -6.04
C SER A 312 7.77 -10.49 -5.74
N PHE A 313 7.21 -10.88 -4.59
CA PHE A 313 5.89 -10.45 -4.12
C PHE A 313 5.79 -8.92 -4.01
N ILE A 314 6.74 -8.29 -3.29
CA ILE A 314 6.75 -6.84 -3.06
C ILE A 314 7.08 -6.08 -4.35
N GLY A 315 8.04 -6.57 -5.15
CA GLY A 315 8.37 -5.99 -6.44
C GLY A 315 7.17 -5.96 -7.40
N LYS A 316 6.42 -7.06 -7.51
CA LYS A 316 5.20 -7.14 -8.33
C LYS A 316 4.10 -6.22 -7.81
N LEU A 317 3.95 -6.08 -6.50
CA LEU A 317 2.99 -5.12 -5.92
C LEU A 317 3.37 -3.67 -6.27
N GLY A 318 4.66 -3.34 -6.17
CA GLY A 318 5.21 -2.07 -6.63
C GLY A 318 5.02 -1.84 -8.13
N LEU A 319 5.14 -2.88 -8.96
CA LEU A 319 4.87 -2.82 -10.40
C LEU A 319 3.42 -2.46 -10.68
N ALA A 320 2.46 -3.14 -10.04
CA ALA A 320 1.04 -2.89 -10.24
C ALA A 320 0.69 -1.43 -9.88
N ALA A 321 1.18 -0.96 -8.74
CA ALA A 321 1.01 0.43 -8.32
C ALA A 321 1.67 1.41 -9.31
N THR A 322 2.86 1.10 -9.82
CA THR A 322 3.56 1.91 -10.82
C THR A 322 2.77 2.00 -12.12
N ILE A 323 2.26 0.88 -12.63
CA ILE A 323 1.43 0.84 -13.85
C ILE A 323 0.21 1.74 -13.67
N ALA A 324 -0.49 1.62 -12.53
CA ALA A 324 -1.65 2.44 -12.23
C ALA A 324 -1.32 3.94 -12.18
N VAL A 325 -0.23 4.32 -11.51
CA VAL A 325 0.23 5.71 -11.42
C VAL A 325 0.63 6.26 -12.79
N VAL A 326 1.38 5.51 -13.59
CA VAL A 326 1.84 5.95 -14.92
C VAL A 326 0.65 6.16 -15.87
N ILE A 327 -0.32 5.24 -15.86
CA ILE A 327 -1.53 5.37 -16.68
C ILE A 327 -2.37 6.56 -16.22
N THR A 328 -2.53 6.71 -14.91
CA THR A 328 -3.29 7.82 -14.34
C THR A 328 -2.62 9.17 -14.64
N ALA A 329 -1.30 9.27 -14.51
CA ALA A 329 -0.55 10.47 -14.88
C ALA A 329 -0.65 10.78 -16.37
N THR A 330 -0.64 9.74 -17.22
CA THR A 330 -0.85 9.90 -18.67
C THR A 330 -2.26 10.41 -18.96
N ALA A 331 -3.27 9.93 -18.24
CA ALA A 331 -4.62 10.47 -18.30
C ALA A 331 -4.66 11.93 -17.85
N SER A 332 -4.02 12.29 -16.74
CA SER A 332 -3.94 13.68 -16.28
C SER A 332 -3.25 14.59 -17.32
N LEU A 333 -2.23 14.12 -18.03
CA LEU A 333 -1.51 14.93 -19.03
C LEU A 333 -2.20 14.99 -20.41
N THR A 334 -3.22 14.17 -20.66
CA THR A 334 -3.89 14.11 -21.98
C THR A 334 -5.40 14.33 -21.89
N LEU A 335 -6.09 13.57 -21.05
CA LEU A 335 -7.53 13.61 -20.85
C LEU A 335 -7.98 14.91 -20.18
N VAL A 336 -7.25 15.39 -19.15
CA VAL A 336 -7.60 16.64 -18.46
C VAL A 336 -7.47 17.85 -19.39
N PRO A 337 -6.35 18.08 -20.11
CA PRO A 337 -6.27 19.14 -21.12
C PRO A 337 -7.39 19.10 -22.16
N ALA A 338 -7.76 17.92 -22.65
CA ALA A 338 -8.86 17.76 -23.60
C ALA A 338 -10.22 18.14 -22.98
N ALA A 339 -10.51 17.68 -21.76
CA ALA A 339 -11.75 17.99 -21.06
C ALA A 339 -11.84 19.50 -20.71
N LEU A 340 -10.72 20.12 -20.31
CA LEU A 340 -10.64 21.56 -20.04
C LEU A 340 -10.83 22.39 -21.32
N ALA A 341 -10.30 21.95 -22.46
CA ALA A 341 -10.50 22.62 -23.73
C ALA A 341 -11.97 22.63 -24.18
N LEU A 342 -12.69 21.50 -24.00
CA LEU A 342 -14.11 21.39 -24.34
C LEU A 342 -15.02 22.21 -23.42
N THR A 343 -14.73 22.20 -22.12
CA THR A 343 -15.50 22.97 -21.16
C THR A 343 -15.22 24.47 -21.28
N GLY A 344 -13.98 24.85 -21.55
CA GLY A 344 -13.56 26.24 -21.75
C GLY A 344 -14.05 27.15 -20.64
N ARG A 345 -14.69 28.27 -21.00
CA ARG A 345 -15.27 29.23 -20.03
C ARG A 345 -16.50 28.68 -19.29
N ALA A 346 -17.11 27.59 -19.76
CA ALA A 346 -18.28 27.00 -19.10
C ALA A 346 -17.93 26.25 -17.80
N ILE A 347 -16.64 26.09 -17.47
CA ILE A 347 -16.20 25.48 -16.22
C ILE A 347 -16.78 26.17 -14.97
N ASP A 348 -17.13 27.46 -15.08
CA ASP A 348 -17.75 28.27 -14.02
C ASP A 348 -19.25 28.52 -14.24
N ARG A 349 -19.91 27.75 -15.11
CA ARG A 349 -21.34 27.95 -15.46
C ARG A 349 -22.28 27.59 -14.32
N TRP A 350 -21.97 26.55 -13.54
CA TRP A 350 -22.82 26.04 -12.46
C TRP A 350 -22.21 26.35 -11.09
N LYS A 351 -22.32 27.63 -10.70
CA LYS A 351 -21.76 28.13 -9.43
C LYS A 351 -22.64 27.73 -8.25
N VAL A 352 -22.04 27.04 -7.29
CA VAL A 352 -22.65 26.76 -5.98
C VAL A 352 -22.18 27.80 -4.93
N ARG A 353 -21.02 28.44 -5.13
CA ARG A 353 -20.48 29.48 -4.25
C ARG A 353 -19.92 30.68 -5.02
N ARG A 354 -20.07 31.90 -4.48
CA ARG A 354 -19.67 33.17 -5.14
C ARG A 354 -18.16 33.47 -5.15
N ARG A 355 -17.33 32.81 -4.31
CA ARG A 355 -15.87 33.05 -4.24
C ARG A 355 -15.08 31.73 -4.40
N PRO A 356 -14.53 31.43 -5.59
CA PRO A 356 -13.72 30.24 -5.80
C PRO A 356 -12.34 30.33 -5.15
N VAL A 357 -11.71 29.18 -4.87
CA VAL A 357 -10.25 29.07 -4.67
C VAL A 357 -9.59 29.30 -6.03
N ALA A 358 -9.07 30.50 -6.27
CA ALA A 358 -8.14 30.78 -7.35
C ALA A 358 -6.73 30.98 -6.73
N GLU A 359 -5.67 30.65 -7.47
CA GLU A 359 -4.32 31.21 -7.23
C GLU A 359 -4.44 32.73 -7.41
N THR A 360 -4.87 33.46 -6.38
CA THR A 360 -4.94 34.92 -6.44
C THR A 360 -3.54 35.47 -6.47
N ALA A 361 -3.14 36.03 -7.62
CA ALA A 361 -1.88 36.77 -7.79
C ALA A 361 -1.88 38.15 -7.10
N GLY A 362 -2.63 38.33 -6.00
CA GLY A 362 -2.74 39.60 -5.29
C GLY A 362 -2.76 39.41 -3.78
N ASP A 363 -1.80 40.06 -3.11
CA ASP A 363 -1.72 40.42 -1.69
C ASP A 363 -2.78 39.81 -0.77
N SER A 364 -2.73 38.49 -0.57
CA SER A 364 -3.48 37.87 0.52
C SER A 364 -2.75 38.15 1.83
N ASP A 365 -3.14 39.25 2.45
CA ASP A 365 -2.58 39.81 3.68
C ASP A 365 -2.42 38.73 4.80
N SER A 366 -3.28 37.70 4.85
CA SER A 366 -3.18 36.63 5.87
C SER A 366 -2.02 35.65 5.67
N TRP A 367 -1.77 35.17 4.44
CA TRP A 367 -0.65 34.25 4.18
C TRP A 367 0.69 34.98 4.17
N HIS A 368 0.69 36.25 3.76
CA HIS A 368 1.88 37.09 3.86
C HIS A 368 2.24 37.36 5.32
N ARG A 369 1.25 37.73 6.15
CA ARG A 369 1.42 37.85 7.62
C ARG A 369 1.86 36.55 8.27
N TYR A 370 1.32 35.40 7.83
CA TYR A 370 1.76 34.10 8.32
C TYR A 370 3.22 33.82 7.96
N ALA A 371 3.63 34.09 6.71
CA ALA A 371 5.02 33.95 6.28
C ALA A 371 5.97 34.86 7.06
N GLU A 372 5.56 36.11 7.36
CA GLU A 372 6.33 37.02 8.23
C GLU A 372 6.42 36.53 9.68
N LEU A 373 5.34 35.94 10.20
CA LEU A 373 5.32 35.42 11.56
C LEU A 373 6.25 34.21 11.70
N VAL A 374 6.22 33.30 10.72
CA VAL A 374 7.12 32.14 10.64
C VAL A 374 8.56 32.60 10.45
N SER A 375 8.83 33.61 9.62
CA SER A 375 10.20 34.10 9.40
C SER A 375 10.80 34.73 10.66
N ARG A 376 10.01 35.49 11.44
CA ARG A 376 10.47 36.10 12.71
C ARG A 376 10.78 35.09 13.81
N HIS A 377 10.09 33.95 13.84
CA HIS A 377 10.22 32.93 14.90
C HIS A 377 10.63 31.55 14.34
N ALA A 378 11.38 31.53 13.23
CA ALA A 378 11.69 30.30 12.49
C ALA A 378 12.30 29.19 13.38
N ALA A 379 13.17 29.55 14.33
CA ALA A 379 13.77 28.56 15.24
C ALA A 379 12.75 27.91 16.19
N VAL A 380 11.78 28.68 16.70
CA VAL A 380 10.72 28.17 17.59
C VAL A 380 9.78 27.24 16.82
N PHE A 381 9.35 27.66 15.63
CA PHE A 381 8.50 26.85 14.77
C PHE A 381 9.18 25.56 14.32
N LEU A 382 10.47 25.62 13.98
CA LEU A 382 11.28 24.44 13.70
C LEU A 382 11.32 23.49 14.90
N ALA A 383 11.64 23.99 16.10
CA ALA A 383 11.72 23.18 17.31
C ALA A 383 10.38 22.53 17.66
N CYS A 384 9.27 23.28 17.63
CA CYS A 384 7.94 22.76 17.92
C CYS A 384 7.49 21.71 16.88
N GLY A 385 7.72 21.95 15.59
CA GLY A 385 7.35 21.00 14.54
C GLY A 385 8.15 19.70 14.63
N VAL A 386 9.47 19.79 14.86
CA VAL A 386 10.31 18.61 15.07
C VAL A 386 9.91 17.86 16.34
N ALA A 387 9.63 18.57 17.44
CA ALA A 387 9.18 17.95 18.69
C ALA A 387 7.85 17.22 18.51
N LEU A 388 6.88 17.82 17.80
CA LEU A 388 5.60 17.18 17.49
C LEU A 388 5.80 15.88 16.69
N LEU A 389 6.59 15.93 15.61
CA LEU A 389 6.85 14.74 14.80
C LEU A 389 7.63 13.68 15.58
N ALA A 390 8.59 14.08 16.41
CA ALA A 390 9.37 13.17 17.25
C ALA A 390 8.49 12.45 18.29
N VAL A 391 7.56 13.17 18.94
CA VAL A 391 6.59 12.58 19.87
C VAL A 391 5.68 11.59 19.15
N LEU A 392 5.15 11.97 17.99
CA LEU A 392 4.32 11.06 17.17
C LEU A 392 5.10 9.85 16.66
N ALA A 393 6.41 9.95 16.49
CA ALA A 393 7.28 8.85 16.07
C ALA A 393 7.66 7.91 17.23
N VAL A 394 7.47 8.26 18.50
CA VAL A 394 7.86 7.39 19.64
C VAL A 394 7.29 5.97 19.55
N PRO A 395 6.00 5.74 19.19
CA PRO A 395 5.45 4.39 19.12
C PRO A 395 6.12 3.52 18.04
N LEU A 396 6.79 4.10 17.04
CA LEU A 396 7.54 3.36 16.02
C LEU A 396 8.55 2.38 16.63
N PHE A 397 9.18 2.74 17.74
CA PHE A 397 10.17 1.88 18.41
C PHE A 397 9.57 0.63 19.04
N SER A 398 8.24 0.58 19.18
CA SER A 398 7.49 -0.58 19.66
C SER A 398 6.90 -1.42 18.51
N MET A 399 7.20 -1.09 17.25
CA MET A 399 6.63 -1.76 16.08
C MET A 399 6.97 -3.25 16.07
N ARG A 400 5.93 -4.07 16.03
CA ARG A 400 6.04 -5.51 15.75
C ARG A 400 5.53 -5.84 14.36
N LEU A 401 6.40 -6.39 13.52
CA LEU A 401 6.00 -6.92 12.22
C LEU A 401 5.44 -8.32 12.39
N GLY A 402 4.35 -8.62 11.71
CA GLY A 402 3.72 -9.93 11.69
C GLY A 402 2.92 -10.14 10.42
N HIS A 403 2.13 -11.21 10.41
CA HIS A 403 1.10 -11.43 9.43
C HIS A 403 -0.26 -11.34 10.12
N VAL A 404 -1.23 -10.72 9.47
CA VAL A 404 -2.61 -10.67 9.96
C VAL A 404 -3.20 -12.08 9.80
N ASP A 405 -3.55 -12.73 10.90
CA ASP A 405 -4.15 -14.06 10.92
C ASP A 405 -5.69 -14.01 11.00
N ASP A 406 -6.31 -15.19 11.03
CA ASP A 406 -7.76 -15.38 11.14
C ASP A 406 -8.33 -14.74 12.43
N GLY A 407 -7.50 -14.42 13.42
CA GLY A 407 -7.94 -13.70 14.61
C GLY A 407 -8.35 -12.26 14.31
N ALA A 408 -7.70 -11.62 13.35
CA ALA A 408 -8.08 -10.27 12.94
C ALA A 408 -9.34 -10.21 12.04
N ALA A 409 -9.90 -11.36 11.67
CA ALA A 409 -11.08 -11.42 10.79
C ALA A 409 -12.33 -10.85 11.46
N LYS A 410 -13.32 -10.48 10.65
CA LYS A 410 -14.58 -9.88 11.14
C LYS A 410 -15.28 -10.84 12.10
N SER A 411 -15.78 -10.31 13.22
CA SER A 411 -16.56 -11.10 14.18
C SER A 411 -17.75 -11.80 13.51
N GLY A 412 -17.89 -13.09 13.78
CA GLY A 412 -18.91 -13.95 13.16
C GLY A 412 -18.53 -14.57 11.82
N SER A 413 -17.34 -14.26 11.27
CA SER A 413 -16.79 -15.02 10.14
C SER A 413 -16.43 -16.44 10.57
N THR A 414 -16.51 -17.38 9.63
CA THR A 414 -16.21 -18.80 9.87
C THR A 414 -14.76 -18.98 10.34
N SER A 415 -13.81 -18.26 9.74
CA SER A 415 -12.38 -18.30 10.06
C SER A 415 -12.09 -17.78 11.46
N ARG A 416 -12.70 -16.66 11.88
CA ARG A 416 -12.57 -16.17 13.27
C ARG A 416 -13.15 -17.14 14.28
N ILE A 417 -14.30 -17.73 13.99
CA ILE A 417 -14.92 -18.73 14.87
C ILE A 417 -14.02 -19.96 15.00
N ALA A 418 -13.49 -20.47 13.89
CA ALA A 418 -12.56 -21.60 13.90
C ALA A 418 -11.31 -21.29 14.72
N PHE A 419 -10.71 -20.11 14.52
CA PHE A 419 -9.54 -19.64 15.26
C PHE A 419 -9.81 -19.58 16.77
N ASP A 420 -10.91 -18.95 17.20
CA ASP A 420 -11.28 -18.77 18.61
C ASP A 420 -11.58 -20.11 19.28
N LEU A 421 -12.24 -21.05 18.57
CA LEU A 421 -12.56 -22.38 19.08
C LEU A 421 -11.30 -23.24 19.26
N ILE A 422 -10.35 -23.19 18.31
CA ILE A 422 -9.08 -23.91 18.41
C ILE A 422 -8.21 -23.33 19.53
N ALA A 423 -8.12 -21.99 19.61
CA ALA A 423 -7.33 -21.29 20.61
C ALA A 423 -7.89 -21.47 22.03
N GLY A 424 -9.22 -21.52 22.17
CA GLY A 424 -9.93 -21.62 23.45
C GLY A 424 -10.02 -23.04 24.01
N ALA A 425 -9.97 -24.07 23.16
CA ALA A 425 -10.00 -25.46 23.58
C ALA A 425 -8.68 -25.90 24.21
N ARG A 426 -8.73 -26.99 25.01
CA ARG A 426 -7.56 -27.55 25.71
C ARG A 426 -7.32 -28.98 25.27
N GLY A 427 -6.06 -29.38 25.18
CA GLY A 427 -5.67 -30.76 24.87
C GLY A 427 -4.59 -30.81 23.79
N PRO A 428 -4.14 -32.01 23.42
CA PRO A 428 -3.23 -32.20 22.30
C PRO A 428 -3.84 -31.63 21.02
N GLY A 429 -3.07 -30.83 20.27
CA GLY A 429 -3.53 -30.13 19.07
C GLY A 429 -4.42 -28.89 19.30
N PHE A 430 -4.61 -28.45 20.56
CA PHE A 430 -5.42 -27.27 20.89
C PHE A 430 -4.66 -26.26 21.76
N GLY A 431 -5.13 -25.02 21.72
CA GLY A 431 -4.52 -23.88 22.42
C GLY A 431 -4.05 -22.81 21.45
N PRO A 432 -3.51 -21.69 21.97
CA PRO A 432 -3.20 -20.51 21.16
C PRO A 432 -2.27 -20.80 19.97
N GLY A 433 -1.23 -21.63 20.16
CA GLY A 433 -0.28 -21.95 19.09
C GLY A 433 -0.73 -23.03 18.10
N ALA A 434 -1.89 -23.67 18.32
CA ALA A 434 -2.44 -24.63 17.37
C ALA A 434 -2.86 -23.97 16.04
N ASN A 435 -3.05 -22.64 16.02
CA ASN A 435 -3.32 -21.88 14.81
C ASN A 435 -2.05 -21.58 13.96
N ALA A 436 -0.84 -21.90 14.45
CA ALA A 436 0.41 -21.73 13.71
C ALA A 436 1.42 -22.87 13.97
N PRO A 437 1.09 -24.12 13.61
CA PRO A 437 2.02 -25.22 13.75
C PRO A 437 3.19 -25.08 12.75
N PHE A 438 4.36 -25.53 13.16
CA PHE A 438 5.53 -25.67 12.31
C PHE A 438 5.67 -27.12 11.86
N THR A 439 6.03 -27.33 10.59
CA THR A 439 6.40 -28.64 10.07
C THR A 439 7.92 -28.75 10.08
N VAL A 440 8.47 -29.69 10.82
CA VAL A 440 9.90 -29.99 10.83
C VAL A 440 10.17 -31.08 9.81
N VAL A 441 11.10 -30.82 8.89
CA VAL A 441 11.54 -31.75 7.85
C VAL A 441 13.03 -31.98 8.01
N VAL A 442 13.45 -33.22 8.20
CA VAL A 442 14.87 -33.59 8.30
C VAL A 442 15.25 -34.44 7.11
N ASP A 443 16.18 -33.95 6.29
CA ASP A 443 16.78 -34.69 5.19
C ASP A 443 17.85 -35.64 5.71
N VAL A 444 17.57 -36.94 5.59
CA VAL A 444 18.46 -38.04 5.98
C VAL A 444 19.05 -38.77 4.77
N SER A 445 18.85 -38.26 3.55
CA SER A 445 19.30 -38.91 2.31
C SER A 445 20.81 -39.09 2.22
N GLN A 446 21.58 -38.21 2.87
CA GLN A 446 23.05 -38.24 2.91
C GLN A 446 23.60 -38.65 4.28
N SER A 447 22.76 -39.10 5.22
CA SER A 447 23.22 -39.39 6.58
C SER A 447 24.02 -40.69 6.64
N GLY A 448 25.13 -40.66 7.38
CA GLY A 448 25.89 -41.86 7.73
C GLY A 448 25.31 -42.62 8.94
N VAL A 449 24.24 -42.08 9.53
CA VAL A 449 23.62 -42.52 10.80
C VAL A 449 22.19 -43.01 10.52
N PRO A 450 21.70 -44.06 11.21
CA PRO A 450 20.34 -44.55 11.07
C PRO A 450 19.28 -43.46 11.34
N ALA A 451 18.26 -43.40 10.49
CA ALA A 451 17.18 -42.42 10.59
C ALA A 451 16.43 -42.46 11.94
N SER A 452 16.32 -43.63 12.57
CA SER A 452 15.71 -43.76 13.90
C SER A 452 16.49 -43.04 14.99
N GLN A 453 17.82 -43.10 14.94
CA GLN A 453 18.66 -42.41 15.92
C GLN A 453 18.58 -40.89 15.73
N ILE A 454 18.57 -40.43 14.46
CA ILE A 454 18.36 -39.01 14.14
C ILE A 454 16.99 -38.54 14.63
N ALA A 455 15.94 -39.34 14.44
CA ALA A 455 14.60 -39.03 14.94
C ALA A 455 14.58 -38.89 16.47
N ASP A 456 15.23 -39.81 17.20
CA ASP A 456 15.30 -39.77 18.66
C ASP A 456 16.08 -38.55 19.18
N ASP A 457 17.22 -38.24 18.56
CA ASP A 457 18.05 -37.08 18.94
C ASP A 457 17.30 -35.76 18.71
N VAL A 458 16.61 -35.62 17.57
CA VAL A 458 15.79 -34.43 17.28
C VAL A 458 14.56 -34.37 18.18
N ASN A 459 13.84 -35.48 18.39
CA ASN A 459 12.69 -35.50 19.30
C ASN A 459 13.09 -35.09 20.72
N LYS A 460 14.26 -35.51 21.20
CA LYS A 460 14.80 -35.08 22.50
C LYS A 460 15.13 -33.59 22.52
N ALA A 461 15.79 -33.08 21.48
CA ALA A 461 16.07 -31.65 21.36
C ALA A 461 14.79 -30.80 21.32
N LEU A 462 13.73 -31.27 20.65
CA LEU A 462 12.42 -30.64 20.65
C LEU A 462 11.78 -30.66 22.05
N GLN A 463 11.86 -31.77 22.79
CA GLN A 463 11.32 -31.86 24.16
C GLN A 463 12.04 -30.93 25.15
N ASP A 464 13.35 -30.72 24.97
CA ASP A 464 14.15 -29.83 25.80
C ASP A 464 13.99 -28.34 25.42
N THR A 465 13.32 -28.03 24.31
CA THR A 465 13.12 -26.66 23.83
C THR A 465 11.92 -26.01 24.52
N PRO A 466 12.09 -24.85 25.17
CA PRO A 466 10.98 -24.13 25.79
C PRO A 466 9.98 -23.61 24.75
N ASP A 467 8.77 -23.28 25.19
CA ASP A 467 7.67 -22.73 24.37
C ASP A 467 7.09 -23.68 23.31
N ILE A 468 7.42 -24.97 23.34
CA ILE A 468 6.72 -26.02 22.59
C ILE A 468 5.60 -26.60 23.46
N ALA A 469 4.36 -26.57 22.96
CA ALA A 469 3.23 -27.21 23.64
C ALA A 469 3.18 -28.71 23.32
N GLU A 470 3.40 -29.06 22.06
CA GLU A 470 3.38 -30.43 21.59
C GLU A 470 4.31 -30.60 20.39
N ALA A 471 5.00 -31.73 20.32
CA ALA A 471 5.77 -32.13 19.15
C ALA A 471 5.41 -33.59 18.81
N THR A 472 5.00 -33.84 17.58
CA THR A 472 4.80 -35.21 17.11
C THR A 472 6.13 -35.87 16.80
N ALA A 473 6.21 -37.19 17.05
CA ALA A 473 7.40 -37.96 16.74
C ALA A 473 7.68 -37.90 15.23
N LEU A 474 8.93 -37.64 14.87
CA LEU A 474 9.40 -37.66 13.49
C LEU A 474 9.15 -39.03 12.83
N GLN A 475 8.36 -39.03 11.76
CA GLN A 475 8.03 -40.22 10.96
C GLN A 475 8.77 -40.18 9.61
N PRO A 476 9.28 -41.32 9.12
CA PRO A 476 9.87 -41.38 7.79
C PRO A 476 8.80 -41.21 6.70
N THR A 477 9.14 -40.50 5.63
CA THR A 477 8.31 -40.42 4.42
C THR A 477 8.25 -41.76 3.70
N SER A 478 7.32 -41.91 2.74
CA SER A 478 7.17 -43.13 1.92
C SER A 478 8.49 -43.59 1.27
N ASP A 479 9.34 -42.63 0.91
CA ASP A 479 10.62 -42.86 0.26
C ASP A 479 11.78 -43.10 1.25
N GLY A 480 11.53 -42.92 2.56
CA GLY A 480 12.53 -43.07 3.64
C GLY A 480 13.65 -42.03 3.64
N LYS A 481 13.60 -41.04 2.75
CA LYS A 481 14.63 -40.00 2.57
C LYS A 481 14.50 -38.84 3.54
N LEU A 482 13.27 -38.58 4.02
CA LEU A 482 12.98 -37.48 4.94
C LEU A 482 12.32 -38.03 6.20
N LEU A 483 12.53 -37.33 7.30
CA LEU A 483 11.75 -37.46 8.53
C LEU A 483 10.88 -36.21 8.69
N VAL A 484 9.60 -36.38 8.99
CA VAL A 484 8.63 -35.29 9.09
C VAL A 484 7.92 -35.33 10.43
N GLY A 485 7.77 -34.17 11.05
CA GLY A 485 7.03 -34.00 12.30
C GLY A 485 6.41 -32.62 12.38
N THR A 486 5.49 -32.45 13.33
CA THR A 486 4.77 -31.20 13.56
C THR A 486 5.09 -30.72 14.96
N VAL A 487 5.47 -29.46 15.06
CA VAL A 487 5.73 -28.76 16.32
C VAL A 487 4.65 -27.71 16.50
N THR A 488 3.86 -27.84 17.55
CA THR A 488 2.83 -26.88 17.94
C THR A 488 3.41 -25.95 19.01
N PRO A 489 3.54 -24.64 18.73
CA PRO A 489 3.97 -23.66 19.71
C PRO A 489 3.00 -23.57 20.91
N ALA A 490 3.49 -23.14 22.07
CA ALA A 490 2.64 -22.82 23.21
C ALA A 490 2.00 -21.43 23.10
N GLY A 491 2.69 -20.49 22.45
CA GLY A 491 2.22 -19.13 22.24
C GLY A 491 1.38 -18.96 20.98
N ASP A 492 0.58 -17.90 20.96
CA ASP A 492 -0.21 -17.45 19.81
C ASP A 492 0.68 -17.16 18.58
N PRO A 493 0.18 -17.30 17.33
CA PRO A 493 0.92 -17.00 16.10
C PRO A 493 1.63 -15.64 16.11
N GLN A 494 1.04 -14.63 16.75
CA GLN A 494 1.57 -13.27 16.78
C GLN A 494 2.47 -12.98 18.00
N SER A 495 2.67 -13.98 18.86
CA SER A 495 3.45 -13.81 20.09
C SER A 495 4.96 -13.75 19.82
N ALA A 496 5.67 -12.97 20.64
CA ALA A 496 7.13 -12.89 20.55
C ALA A 496 7.80 -14.23 20.90
N ALA A 497 7.17 -15.06 21.75
CA ALA A 497 7.64 -16.38 22.12
C ALA A 497 7.66 -17.32 20.90
N THR A 498 6.58 -17.35 20.11
CA THR A 498 6.48 -18.18 18.89
C THR A 498 7.54 -17.78 17.85
N GLY A 499 7.80 -16.48 17.68
CA GLY A 499 8.90 -16.01 16.82
C GLY A 499 10.28 -16.38 17.35
N GLY A 500 10.48 -16.37 18.67
CA GLY A 500 11.71 -16.84 19.32
C GLY A 500 11.93 -18.34 19.13
N LEU A 501 10.86 -19.14 19.26
CA LEU A 501 10.87 -20.57 18.99
C LEU A 501 11.26 -20.86 17.53
N PHE A 502 10.65 -20.16 16.56
CA PHE A 502 11.01 -20.32 15.15
C PHE A 502 12.51 -20.07 14.91
N ASN A 503 13.05 -18.98 15.46
CA ASN A 503 14.47 -18.65 15.34
C ASN A 503 15.38 -19.65 16.06
N ALA A 504 14.94 -20.21 17.19
CA ALA A 504 15.66 -21.26 17.90
C ALA A 504 15.72 -22.55 17.07
N LEU A 505 14.57 -22.98 16.52
CA LEU A 505 14.46 -24.18 15.69
C LEU A 505 15.37 -24.11 14.46
N THR A 506 15.30 -23.00 13.71
CA THR A 506 16.07 -22.80 12.48
C THR A 506 17.55 -22.46 12.72
N GLY A 507 17.85 -21.76 13.82
CA GLY A 507 19.19 -21.27 14.13
C GLY A 507 20.09 -22.34 14.77
N HIS A 508 19.65 -22.95 15.87
CA HIS A 508 20.51 -23.82 16.67
C HIS A 508 19.90 -25.17 17.06
N VAL A 509 18.58 -25.32 17.30
CA VAL A 509 18.04 -26.58 17.86
C VAL A 509 18.22 -27.72 16.86
N LEU A 510 17.77 -27.53 15.61
CA LEU A 510 17.92 -28.55 14.58
C LEU A 510 19.38 -28.73 14.18
N SER A 511 20.13 -27.63 14.04
CA SER A 511 21.53 -27.71 13.61
C SER A 511 22.41 -28.39 14.67
N ASP A 512 22.21 -28.12 15.96
CA ASP A 512 22.93 -28.75 17.07
C ASP A 512 22.58 -30.24 17.22
N ALA A 513 21.30 -30.60 17.10
CA ALA A 513 20.84 -31.99 17.16
C ALA A 513 21.38 -32.83 15.99
N LEU A 514 21.60 -32.22 14.83
CA LEU A 514 22.07 -32.89 13.61
C LEU A 514 23.60 -32.80 13.42
N ARG A 515 24.35 -32.20 14.35
CA ARG A 515 25.80 -32.07 14.23
C ARG A 515 26.48 -33.43 14.10
N GLY A 516 27.25 -33.60 13.03
CA GLY A 516 28.05 -34.81 12.79
C GLY A 516 27.30 -35.99 12.18
N THR A 517 25.99 -35.87 11.90
CA THR A 517 25.19 -36.94 11.28
C THR A 517 25.19 -36.87 9.74
N GLY A 518 25.45 -35.69 9.18
CA GLY A 518 25.33 -35.39 7.75
C GLY A 518 23.90 -35.07 7.29
N ALA A 519 22.92 -35.06 8.22
CA ALA A 519 21.54 -34.69 7.94
C ALA A 519 21.32 -33.17 8.09
N HIS A 520 20.31 -32.66 7.38
CA HIS A 520 19.94 -31.24 7.41
C HIS A 520 18.47 -31.07 7.78
N GLY A 521 18.20 -30.24 8.79
CA GLY A 521 16.86 -29.95 9.28
C GLY A 521 16.33 -28.63 8.73
N TYR A 522 15.05 -28.60 8.38
CA TYR A 522 14.31 -27.46 7.88
C TYR A 522 13.02 -27.29 8.66
N VAL A 523 12.59 -26.04 8.82
CA VAL A 523 11.27 -25.71 9.39
C VAL A 523 10.43 -25.10 8.27
N THR A 524 9.33 -25.75 7.95
CA THR A 524 8.39 -25.36 6.90
C THR A 524 6.95 -25.29 7.43
N GLY A 525 5.99 -25.06 6.53
CA GLY A 525 4.60 -24.75 6.84
C GLY A 525 4.27 -23.27 6.64
N THR A 526 2.98 -22.94 6.65
CA THR A 526 2.48 -21.59 6.40
C THR A 526 3.01 -20.57 7.42
N ALA A 527 3.02 -20.93 8.70
CA ALA A 527 3.56 -20.09 9.77
C ALA A 527 5.08 -19.85 9.60
N ALA A 528 5.84 -20.89 9.26
CA ALA A 528 7.27 -20.77 8.99
C ALA A 528 7.56 -19.82 7.81
N ALA A 529 6.81 -19.95 6.72
CA ALA A 529 6.92 -19.07 5.56
C ALA A 529 6.60 -17.60 5.89
N GLN A 530 5.63 -17.36 6.77
CA GLN A 530 5.31 -16.00 7.25
C GLN A 530 6.44 -15.43 8.12
N PHE A 531 7.08 -16.22 8.98
CA PHE A 531 8.23 -15.77 9.76
C PHE A 531 9.48 -15.52 8.90
N ASP A 532 9.80 -16.42 7.96
CA ASP A 532 10.86 -16.22 6.98
C ASP A 532 10.62 -14.95 6.16
N PHE A 533 9.38 -14.70 5.74
CA PHE A 533 9.00 -13.47 5.04
C PHE A 533 9.20 -12.23 5.91
N ARG A 534 8.70 -12.25 7.15
CA ARG A 534 8.85 -11.15 8.12
C ARG A 534 10.32 -10.80 8.31
N ASP A 535 11.16 -11.79 8.56
CA ASP A 535 12.57 -11.59 8.87
C ASP A 535 13.36 -11.15 7.64
N THR A 536 13.05 -11.71 6.46
CA THR A 536 13.62 -11.22 5.20
C THR A 536 13.22 -9.77 4.92
N VAL A 537 11.96 -9.40 5.14
CA VAL A 537 11.48 -8.02 4.96
C VAL A 537 12.18 -7.07 5.91
N LYS A 538 12.32 -7.45 7.18
CA LYS A 538 13.04 -6.67 8.21
C LYS A 538 14.49 -6.42 7.81
N ASP A 539 15.18 -7.43 7.27
CA ASP A 539 16.57 -7.32 6.83
C ASP A 539 16.74 -6.48 5.56
N ARG A 540 15.74 -6.50 4.66
CA ARG A 540 15.76 -5.74 3.39
C ARG A 540 15.26 -4.31 3.54
N LEU A 541 14.49 -3.99 4.59
CA LEU A 541 13.90 -2.66 4.80
C LEU A 541 14.94 -1.52 4.77
N PRO A 542 16.11 -1.60 5.46
CA PRO A 542 17.12 -0.54 5.41
C PRO A 542 17.70 -0.31 4.01
N ILE A 543 17.85 -1.37 3.22
CA ILE A 543 18.37 -1.29 1.85
C ILE A 543 17.41 -0.49 0.97
N ILE A 544 16.11 -0.78 1.05
CA ILE A 544 15.11 -0.07 0.25
C ILE A 544 14.99 1.37 0.66
N ILE A 545 14.97 1.65 1.97
CA ILE A 545 15.02 3.02 2.47
C ILE A 545 16.22 3.74 1.86
N GLY A 546 17.41 3.14 1.92
CA GLY A 546 18.62 3.70 1.30
C GLY A 546 18.46 3.98 -0.21
N ILE A 547 17.88 3.05 -0.97
CA ILE A 547 17.70 3.18 -2.42
C ILE A 547 16.69 4.26 -2.76
N VAL A 548 15.53 4.29 -2.10
CA VAL A 548 14.50 5.31 -2.29
C VAL A 548 15.06 6.70 -1.98
N LEU A 549 15.75 6.83 -0.83
CA LEU A 549 16.37 8.10 -0.42
C LEU A 549 17.44 8.56 -1.41
N LEU A 550 18.27 7.65 -1.89
CA LEU A 550 19.29 7.96 -2.88
C LEU A 550 18.67 8.39 -4.21
N ALA A 551 17.71 7.62 -4.73
CA ALA A 551 17.02 7.92 -5.99
C ALA A 551 16.33 9.29 -5.93
N ALA A 552 15.66 9.56 -4.82
CA ALA A 552 15.02 10.83 -4.55
C ALA A 552 16.00 12.01 -4.42
N PHE A 553 17.07 11.81 -3.65
CA PHE A 553 18.12 12.80 -3.48
C PHE A 553 18.71 13.18 -4.84
N LEU A 554 19.04 12.18 -5.68
CA LEU A 554 19.58 12.40 -7.02
C LEU A 554 18.58 13.12 -7.95
N LEU A 555 17.30 12.76 -7.88
CA LEU A 555 16.26 13.41 -8.66
C LEU A 555 16.11 14.89 -8.26
N LEU A 556 15.91 15.17 -6.97
CA LEU A 556 15.79 16.55 -6.47
C LEU A 556 17.07 17.36 -6.72
N MET A 557 18.24 16.74 -6.58
CA MET A 557 19.53 17.38 -6.86
C MET A 557 19.63 17.81 -8.32
N THR A 558 19.16 16.97 -9.25
CA THR A 558 19.15 17.29 -10.69
C THR A 558 18.15 18.41 -11.01
N VAL A 559 17.00 18.40 -10.35
CA VAL A 559 15.90 19.35 -10.54
C VAL A 559 16.25 20.74 -9.97
N PHE A 560 16.76 20.80 -8.74
CA PHE A 560 17.01 22.06 -8.03
C PHE A 560 18.46 22.56 -8.11
N ARG A 561 19.38 21.74 -8.63
CA ARG A 561 20.84 22.01 -8.63
C ARG A 561 21.33 22.53 -7.27
N SER A 562 20.92 21.85 -6.20
CA SER A 562 21.33 22.12 -4.82
C SER A 562 21.55 20.80 -4.10
N LEU A 563 22.53 20.74 -3.18
CA LEU A 563 22.70 19.57 -2.30
C LEU A 563 21.93 19.71 -0.99
N VAL A 564 21.75 20.94 -0.51
CA VAL A 564 21.12 21.22 0.78
C VAL A 564 19.61 20.99 0.71
N ILE A 565 19.00 21.37 -0.42
CA ILE A 565 17.55 21.22 -0.63
C ILE A 565 17.11 19.74 -0.65
N PRO A 566 17.73 18.85 -1.43
CA PRO A 566 17.41 17.42 -1.39
C PRO A 566 17.69 16.78 -0.03
N LEU A 567 18.78 17.18 0.64
CA LEU A 567 19.14 16.60 1.94
C LEU A 567 18.10 16.93 3.01
N LYS A 568 17.67 18.20 3.11
CA LYS A 568 16.63 18.58 4.08
C LYS A 568 15.29 17.91 3.74
N ALA A 569 14.94 17.82 2.45
CA ALA A 569 13.71 17.18 1.99
C ALA A 569 13.65 15.73 2.49
N VAL A 570 14.74 14.99 2.26
CA VAL A 570 14.91 13.61 2.75
C VAL A 570 14.75 13.52 4.27
N VAL A 571 15.40 14.41 5.04
CA VAL A 571 15.33 14.39 6.51
C VAL A 571 13.91 14.69 7.02
N LEU A 572 13.26 15.70 6.46
CA LEU A 572 11.90 16.09 6.85
C LEU A 572 10.88 15.00 6.48
N ASN A 573 11.07 14.35 5.33
CA ASN A 573 10.23 13.22 4.92
C ASN A 573 10.44 12.03 5.85
N LEU A 574 11.67 11.73 6.27
CA LEU A 574 11.95 10.69 7.26
C LEU A 574 11.21 10.93 8.58
N LEU A 575 11.22 12.18 9.07
CA LEU A 575 10.49 12.54 10.29
C LEU A 575 8.98 12.32 10.14
N THR A 576 8.41 12.71 9.00
CA THR A 576 6.97 12.53 8.73
C THR A 576 6.59 11.07 8.55
N THR A 577 7.37 10.30 7.80
CA THR A 577 7.15 8.87 7.64
C THR A 577 7.28 8.15 8.98
N GLY A 578 8.27 8.50 9.80
CA GLY A 578 8.43 7.97 11.15
C GLY A 578 7.25 8.31 12.06
N ALA A 579 6.75 9.54 12.01
CA ALA A 579 5.55 9.94 12.74
C ALA A 579 4.29 9.21 12.26
N SER A 580 4.13 9.01 10.96
CA SER A 580 3.03 8.21 10.40
C SER A 580 3.08 6.75 10.86
N TYR A 581 4.26 6.12 10.86
CA TYR A 581 4.41 4.78 11.43
C TYR A 581 4.09 4.74 12.92
N GLY A 582 4.49 5.75 13.69
CA GLY A 582 4.16 5.80 15.11
C GLY A 582 2.65 5.90 15.35
N VAL A 583 1.92 6.68 14.54
CA VAL A 583 0.45 6.70 14.59
C VAL A 583 -0.14 5.34 14.20
N LEU A 584 0.42 4.66 13.20
CA LEU A 584 -0.01 3.32 12.81
C LEU A 584 0.14 2.32 13.97
N VAL A 585 1.29 2.34 14.66
CA VAL A 585 1.52 1.49 15.83
C VAL A 585 0.57 1.83 16.98
N ALA A 586 0.35 3.13 17.26
CA ALA A 586 -0.57 3.55 18.33
C ALA A 586 -2.01 3.12 18.06
N VAL A 587 -2.45 3.16 16.80
CA VAL A 587 -3.83 2.81 16.43
C VAL A 587 -4.05 1.30 16.36
N PHE A 588 -3.17 0.57 15.67
CA PHE A 588 -3.37 -0.86 15.42
C PHE A 588 -2.77 -1.75 16.51
N GLN A 589 -1.61 -1.41 17.08
CA GLN A 589 -0.95 -2.25 18.09
C GLN A 589 -1.26 -1.85 19.52
N TRP A 590 -1.34 -0.54 19.82
CA TRP A 590 -1.73 -0.07 21.16
C TRP A 590 -3.25 0.01 21.34
N GLY A 591 -4.00 -0.11 20.24
CA GLY A 591 -5.46 -0.21 20.27
C GLY A 591 -6.20 1.11 20.49
N TRP A 592 -5.58 2.28 20.28
CA TRP A 592 -6.20 3.58 20.58
C TRP A 592 -7.50 3.85 19.80
N ALA A 593 -7.67 3.27 18.61
CA ALA A 593 -8.83 3.52 17.75
C ALA A 593 -9.40 2.25 17.09
N THR A 594 -9.16 1.06 17.67
CA THR A 594 -9.66 -0.22 17.13
C THR A 594 -11.18 -0.22 16.99
N GLY A 595 -11.91 0.27 18.01
CA GLY A 595 -13.37 0.35 17.97
C GLY A 595 -13.93 1.27 16.87
N ALA A 596 -13.26 2.41 16.61
CA ALA A 596 -13.68 3.32 15.53
C ALA A 596 -13.40 2.75 14.13
N LEU A 597 -12.39 1.90 14.02
CA LEU A 597 -12.03 1.20 12.79
C LEU A 597 -12.79 -0.13 12.61
N GLY A 598 -13.65 -0.53 13.55
CA GLY A 598 -14.37 -1.80 13.52
C GLY A 598 -13.43 -3.02 13.62
N LEU A 599 -12.29 -2.87 14.30
CA LEU A 599 -11.37 -3.95 14.59
C LEU A 599 -11.74 -4.58 15.95
N PRO A 600 -11.86 -5.91 16.03
CA PRO A 600 -12.21 -6.59 17.28
C PRO A 600 -11.10 -6.51 18.33
N GLU A 601 -9.84 -6.50 17.90
CA GLU A 601 -8.66 -6.47 18.78
C GLU A 601 -7.49 -5.72 18.16
N ALA A 602 -6.42 -5.56 18.95
CA ALA A 602 -5.16 -5.00 18.46
C ALA A 602 -4.47 -6.02 17.55
N VAL A 603 -3.95 -5.56 16.42
CA VAL A 603 -3.39 -6.41 15.37
C VAL A 603 -1.94 -6.00 15.07
N PRO A 604 -1.05 -6.95 14.72
CA PRO A 604 0.31 -6.66 14.33
C PRO A 604 0.33 -5.83 13.03
N ILE A 605 1.43 -5.13 12.78
CA ILE A 605 1.59 -4.45 11.50
C ILE A 605 2.02 -5.51 10.48
N GLU A 606 1.25 -5.63 9.40
CA GLU A 606 1.54 -6.53 8.30
C GLU A 606 2.95 -6.27 7.74
N SER A 607 3.74 -7.33 7.57
CA SER A 607 5.19 -7.22 7.38
C SER A 607 5.59 -6.34 6.19
N TYR A 608 4.85 -6.40 5.07
CA TYR A 608 5.16 -5.60 3.87
C TYR A 608 4.58 -4.17 3.89
N VAL A 609 3.68 -3.83 4.82
CA VAL A 609 3.03 -2.52 4.87
C VAL A 609 4.03 -1.38 5.08
N PRO A 610 5.00 -1.45 6.01
CA PRO A 610 5.97 -0.38 6.19
C PRO A 610 6.78 -0.10 4.94
N MET A 611 7.20 -1.14 4.23
CA MET A 611 8.01 -1.03 3.02
C MET A 611 7.23 -0.36 1.88
N MET A 612 6.00 -0.82 1.63
CA MET A 612 5.10 -0.20 0.66
C MET A 612 4.78 1.25 1.03
N MET A 613 4.41 1.48 2.28
CA MET A 613 4.08 2.82 2.76
C MET A 613 5.26 3.76 2.67
N PHE A 614 6.49 3.30 2.93
CA PHE A 614 7.70 4.10 2.76
C PHE A 614 7.80 4.62 1.33
N ALA A 615 7.76 3.69 0.35
CA ALA A 615 7.87 4.03 -1.06
C ALA A 615 6.74 4.97 -1.53
N ILE A 616 5.50 4.71 -1.10
CA ILE A 616 4.32 5.51 -1.46
C ILE A 616 4.42 6.90 -0.84
N VAL A 617 4.55 7.00 0.50
CA VAL A 617 4.66 8.28 1.21
C VAL A 617 5.78 9.12 0.63
N PHE A 618 6.93 8.49 0.37
CA PHE A 618 8.06 9.20 -0.16
C PHE A 618 7.78 9.74 -1.57
N GLY A 619 7.16 8.93 -2.43
CA GLY A 619 6.69 9.38 -3.75
C GLY A 619 5.70 10.54 -3.67
N LEU A 620 4.68 10.43 -2.80
CA LEU A 620 3.58 11.39 -2.60
C LEU A 620 3.95 12.63 -1.75
N SER A 621 5.13 12.66 -1.14
CA SER A 621 5.61 13.83 -0.41
C SER A 621 6.60 14.63 -1.25
N MET A 622 7.24 14.01 -2.24
CA MET A 622 8.15 14.72 -3.13
C MET A 622 7.43 15.70 -4.07
N ASP A 623 6.22 15.36 -4.51
CA ASP A 623 5.44 16.11 -5.50
C ASP A 623 5.18 17.57 -5.07
N TYR A 624 4.54 17.78 -3.92
CA TYR A 624 4.26 19.07 -3.36
C TYR A 624 5.55 19.82 -2.97
N GLU A 625 6.65 19.11 -2.64
CA GLU A 625 7.90 19.76 -2.25
C GLU A 625 8.53 20.36 -3.49
N ILE A 626 8.47 19.61 -4.59
CA ILE A 626 8.82 20.10 -5.91
C ILE A 626 7.94 21.31 -6.29
N PHE A 627 6.63 21.27 -6.06
CA PHE A 627 5.74 22.41 -6.35
C PHE A 627 6.09 23.67 -5.54
N LEU A 628 6.24 23.55 -4.21
CA LEU A 628 6.59 24.66 -3.35
C LEU A 628 7.98 25.22 -3.70
N LEU A 629 8.99 24.35 -3.80
CA LEU A 629 10.36 24.76 -4.07
C LEU A 629 10.54 25.29 -5.49
N SER A 630 9.81 24.78 -6.48
CA SER A 630 9.84 25.32 -7.84
C SER A 630 9.37 26.78 -7.84
N ARG A 631 8.29 27.10 -7.14
CA ARG A 631 7.82 28.50 -6.99
C ARG A 631 8.80 29.39 -6.23
N ILE A 632 9.40 28.86 -5.16
CA ILE A 632 10.43 29.59 -4.41
C ILE A 632 11.65 29.82 -5.30
N SER A 633 12.06 28.83 -6.10
CA SER A 633 13.18 28.90 -7.05
C SER A 633 12.92 29.93 -8.15
N GLU A 634 11.72 29.94 -8.75
CA GLU A 634 11.31 30.96 -9.74
C GLU A 634 11.36 32.37 -9.15
N ALA A 635 10.96 32.55 -7.89
CA ALA A 635 11.07 33.83 -7.21
C ALA A 635 12.54 34.19 -6.93
N TRP A 636 13.34 33.24 -6.46
CA TRP A 636 14.77 33.43 -6.15
C TRP A 636 15.57 33.85 -7.39
N HIS A 637 15.36 33.21 -8.53
CA HIS A 637 16.04 33.58 -9.78
C HIS A 637 15.68 35.00 -10.26
N ARG A 638 14.53 35.54 -9.85
CA ARG A 638 14.12 36.92 -10.18
C ARG A 638 14.58 37.95 -9.16
N THR A 639 14.57 37.63 -7.86
CA THR A 639 14.78 38.62 -6.78
C THR A 639 16.12 38.47 -6.05
N ALA A 640 16.75 37.29 -6.08
CA ALA A 640 17.93 36.92 -5.29
C ALA A 640 17.79 37.20 -3.77
N ASP A 641 16.56 37.29 -3.26
CA ASP A 641 16.21 37.54 -1.87
C ASP A 641 15.40 36.35 -1.31
N ASN A 642 16.05 35.58 -0.44
CA ASN A 642 15.51 34.30 0.05
C ASN A 642 14.24 34.50 0.87
N THR A 643 14.17 35.55 1.69
CA THR A 643 13.02 35.78 2.57
C THR A 643 11.79 36.12 1.75
N ARG A 644 11.95 37.00 0.75
CA ARG A 644 10.87 37.38 -0.16
C ARG A 644 10.44 36.23 -1.06
N SER A 645 11.39 35.41 -1.54
CA SER A 645 11.10 34.24 -2.37
C SER A 645 10.33 33.16 -1.62
N VAL A 646 10.69 32.86 -0.38
CA VAL A 646 9.98 31.88 0.46
C VAL A 646 8.56 32.37 0.78
N GLY A 647 8.40 33.65 1.15
CA GLY A 647 7.08 34.23 1.45
C GLY A 647 6.15 34.28 0.22
N ALA A 648 6.69 34.58 -0.96
CA ALA A 648 5.94 34.56 -2.21
C ALA A 648 5.52 33.14 -2.61
N GLY A 649 6.42 32.16 -2.46
CA GLY A 649 6.12 30.75 -2.70
C GLY A 649 5.00 30.25 -1.80
N LEU A 650 5.10 30.49 -0.48
CA LEU A 650 4.09 30.06 0.50
C LEU A 650 2.72 30.71 0.26
N SER A 651 2.70 31.99 -0.10
CA SER A 651 1.44 32.72 -0.36
C SER A 651 0.74 32.21 -1.63
N ALA A 652 1.51 31.84 -2.66
CA ALA A 652 0.97 31.32 -3.92
C ALA A 652 0.44 29.89 -3.79
N THR A 653 1.17 29.01 -3.08
CA THR A 653 0.89 27.57 -3.08
C THR A 653 0.14 27.09 -1.85
N GLY A 654 0.17 27.82 -0.73
CA GLY A 654 -0.35 27.35 0.56
C GLY A 654 -1.82 26.93 0.52
N ARG A 655 -2.67 27.68 -0.19
CA ARG A 655 -4.11 27.37 -0.31
C ARG A 655 -4.37 26.15 -1.20
N VAL A 656 -3.62 26.01 -2.29
CA VAL A 656 -3.76 24.91 -3.24
C VAL A 656 -3.29 23.61 -2.60
N ILE A 657 -2.09 23.63 -2.01
CA ILE A 657 -1.50 22.48 -1.31
C ILE A 657 -2.40 22.00 -0.16
N SER A 658 -2.89 22.92 0.69
CA SER A 658 -3.79 22.53 1.79
C SER A 658 -5.10 21.91 1.29
N SER A 659 -5.63 22.40 0.16
CA SER A 659 -6.86 21.88 -0.43
C SER A 659 -6.64 20.49 -1.04
N ALA A 660 -5.54 20.31 -1.77
CA ALA A 660 -5.10 19.03 -2.32
C ALA A 660 -4.91 17.97 -1.22
N ALA A 661 -4.17 18.33 -0.16
CA ALA A 661 -3.91 17.46 0.97
C ALA A 661 -5.20 17.04 1.68
N PHE A 662 -6.16 17.96 1.85
CA PHE A 662 -7.44 17.63 2.47
C PHE A 662 -8.26 16.65 1.61
N ILE A 663 -8.23 16.79 0.28
CA ILE A 663 -8.88 15.85 -0.65
C ILE A 663 -8.22 14.48 -0.57
N MET A 664 -6.89 14.41 -0.69
CA MET A 664 -6.11 13.17 -0.58
C MET A 664 -6.35 12.47 0.74
N THR A 665 -6.37 13.22 1.85
CA THR A 665 -6.65 12.68 3.18
C THR A 665 -8.04 12.06 3.24
N ALA A 666 -9.06 12.73 2.70
CA ALA A 666 -10.42 12.20 2.72
C ALA A 666 -10.58 10.96 1.83
N VAL A 667 -9.91 10.92 0.69
CA VAL A 667 -9.85 9.74 -0.19
C VAL A 667 -9.18 8.58 0.54
N PHE A 668 -7.99 8.76 1.11
CA PHE A 668 -7.32 7.69 1.82
C PHE A 668 -8.13 7.23 3.03
N LEU A 669 -8.72 8.16 3.79
CA LEU A 669 -9.53 7.80 4.94
C LEU A 669 -10.83 7.06 4.56
N SER A 670 -11.35 7.17 3.34
CA SER A 670 -12.51 6.37 2.93
C SER A 670 -12.18 4.88 2.82
N PHE A 671 -10.93 4.54 2.49
CA PHE A 671 -10.45 3.16 2.43
C PHE A 671 -10.30 2.53 3.82
N THR A 672 -10.40 3.29 4.92
CA THR A 672 -10.45 2.68 6.27
C THR A 672 -11.78 1.94 6.53
N VAL A 673 -12.78 2.14 5.68
CA VAL A 673 -14.06 1.40 5.71
C VAL A 673 -13.93 0.02 5.06
N SER A 674 -12.87 -0.23 4.27
CA SER A 674 -12.62 -1.52 3.62
C SER A 674 -12.63 -2.66 4.65
N PRO A 675 -13.16 -3.85 4.33
CA PRO A 675 -13.13 -4.99 5.25
C PRO A 675 -11.71 -5.50 5.53
N THR A 676 -10.74 -5.22 4.66
CA THR A 676 -9.38 -5.74 4.75
C THR A 676 -8.50 -4.87 5.66
N VAL A 677 -7.96 -5.46 6.73
CA VAL A 677 -7.14 -4.75 7.72
C VAL A 677 -5.91 -4.09 7.09
N VAL A 678 -5.23 -4.76 6.16
CA VAL A 678 -4.07 -4.22 5.43
C VAL A 678 -4.40 -2.92 4.69
N VAL A 679 -5.56 -2.88 4.03
CA VAL A 679 -6.04 -1.68 3.31
C VAL A 679 -6.28 -0.56 4.31
N LYS A 680 -6.90 -0.84 5.47
CA LYS A 680 -7.07 0.15 6.56
C LYS A 680 -5.74 0.70 7.07
N MET A 681 -4.72 -0.15 7.24
CA MET A 681 -3.40 0.26 7.70
C MET A 681 -2.74 1.25 6.72
N LEU A 682 -2.72 0.90 5.44
CA LEU A 682 -2.15 1.77 4.40
C LEU A 682 -2.95 3.05 4.25
N ALA A 683 -4.28 2.96 4.20
CA ALA A 683 -5.20 4.09 4.16
C ALA A 683 -4.93 5.10 5.28
N LEU A 684 -4.88 4.64 6.53
CA LEU A 684 -4.63 5.50 7.69
C LEU A 684 -3.23 6.11 7.65
N GLY A 685 -2.21 5.28 7.40
CA GLY A 685 -0.83 5.75 7.40
C GLY A 685 -0.54 6.75 6.28
N LEU A 686 -1.09 6.54 5.08
CA LEU A 686 -1.01 7.51 3.98
C LEU A 686 -1.76 8.80 4.30
N ALA A 687 -2.98 8.72 4.85
CA ALA A 687 -3.75 9.89 5.25
C ALA A 687 -3.01 10.74 6.30
N VAL A 688 -2.51 10.10 7.36
CA VAL A 688 -1.72 10.77 8.41
C VAL A 688 -0.45 11.39 7.85
N SER A 689 0.25 10.65 6.99
CA SER A 689 1.46 11.16 6.35
C SER A 689 1.19 12.41 5.53
N VAL A 690 0.14 12.41 4.70
CA VAL A 690 -0.25 13.58 3.89
C VAL A 690 -0.64 14.76 4.76
N VAL A 691 -1.38 14.56 5.85
CA VAL A 691 -1.74 15.65 6.78
C VAL A 691 -0.50 16.27 7.41
N LEU A 692 0.39 15.45 7.97
CA LEU A 692 1.61 15.91 8.63
C LEU A 692 2.55 16.62 7.65
N ASP A 693 2.70 16.05 6.46
CA ASP A 693 3.50 16.61 5.39
C ASP A 693 2.93 17.96 4.92
N ALA A 694 1.64 18.02 4.61
CA ALA A 694 1.01 19.23 4.09
C ALA A 694 0.92 20.37 5.10
N THR A 695 0.85 20.06 6.40
CA THR A 695 0.70 21.06 7.45
C THR A 695 2.01 21.33 8.18
N VAL A 696 2.57 20.34 8.86
CA VAL A 696 3.77 20.49 9.68
C VAL A 696 4.99 20.65 8.80
N VAL A 697 5.19 19.81 7.78
CA VAL A 697 6.39 19.94 6.94
C VAL A 697 6.32 21.18 6.07
N ARG A 698 5.28 21.32 5.24
CA ARG A 698 5.23 22.35 4.18
C ARG A 698 4.95 23.75 4.67
N LEU A 699 4.05 23.91 5.63
CA LEU A 699 3.68 25.25 6.11
C LEU A 699 4.61 25.71 7.24
N LEU A 700 5.23 24.78 7.97
CA LEU A 700 6.06 25.08 9.14
C LEU A 700 7.55 24.82 8.91
N LEU A 701 7.96 23.56 8.72
CA LEU A 701 9.36 23.14 8.77
C LEU A 701 10.16 23.60 7.55
N VAL A 702 9.62 23.45 6.34
CA VAL A 702 10.29 23.86 5.09
C VAL A 702 10.54 25.37 5.07
N PRO A 703 9.56 26.26 5.34
CA PRO A 703 9.84 27.70 5.39
C PRO A 703 10.82 28.05 6.52
N SER A 704 10.64 27.48 7.72
CA SER A 704 11.51 27.77 8.88
C SER A 704 12.97 27.41 8.61
N THR A 705 13.23 26.22 8.07
CA THR A 705 14.59 25.79 7.69
C THR A 705 15.16 26.68 6.59
N MET A 706 14.35 27.07 5.60
CA MET A 706 14.82 27.97 4.53
C MET A 706 15.17 29.36 5.04
N PHE A 707 14.38 29.94 5.95
CA PHE A 707 14.69 31.23 6.55
C PHE A 707 16.00 31.19 7.34
N LEU A 708 16.24 30.13 8.11
CA LEU A 708 17.45 29.98 8.92
C LEU A 708 18.71 29.74 8.07
N MET A 709 18.62 28.97 6.99
CA MET A 709 19.77 28.63 6.14
C MET A 709 20.13 29.73 5.12
N GLY A 710 19.23 30.67 4.83
CA GLY A 710 19.49 31.82 3.96
C GLY A 710 20.02 31.43 2.58
N ARG A 711 21.18 31.97 2.19
CA ARG A 711 21.81 31.72 0.88
C ARG A 711 22.36 30.30 0.71
N SER A 712 22.65 29.61 1.81
CA SER A 712 23.23 28.25 1.78
C SER A 712 22.27 27.21 1.19
N ASN A 713 20.96 27.49 1.18
CA ASN A 713 19.95 26.64 0.52
C ASN A 713 20.26 26.36 -0.95
N TRP A 714 20.91 27.30 -1.66
CA TRP A 714 21.16 27.24 -3.09
C TRP A 714 22.60 26.89 -3.43
N TRP A 715 23.35 26.34 -2.47
CA TRP A 715 24.75 26.00 -2.67
C TRP A 715 24.92 24.78 -3.59
N PHE A 716 25.81 24.91 -4.58
CA PHE A 716 26.12 23.85 -5.53
C PHE A 716 27.62 23.83 -5.92
N PRO A 717 28.29 22.66 -5.86
CA PRO A 717 29.67 22.52 -6.28
C PRO A 717 29.85 22.74 -7.79
N ARG A 718 30.84 23.56 -8.16
CA ARG A 718 31.15 23.90 -9.57
C ARG A 718 31.51 22.71 -10.46
N TRP A 719 32.04 21.63 -9.89
CA TRP A 719 32.41 20.41 -10.64
C TRP A 719 31.17 19.61 -11.04
N LEU A 720 30.17 19.55 -10.16
CA LEU A 720 28.92 18.83 -10.40
C LEU A 720 28.02 19.56 -11.40
N ASP A 721 28.10 20.90 -11.42
CA ASP A 721 27.40 21.74 -12.41
C ASP A 721 27.86 21.50 -13.85
N ARG A 722 29.11 21.06 -14.04
CA ARG A 722 29.64 20.68 -15.37
C ARG A 722 29.21 19.29 -15.81
N ALA A 723 28.95 18.38 -14.88
CA ALA A 723 28.63 16.98 -15.17
C ALA A 723 27.13 16.73 -15.42
N LEU A 724 26.25 17.54 -14.82
CA LEU A 724 24.80 17.31 -14.90
C LEU A 724 24.13 18.08 -16.05
N PRO A 725 23.21 17.43 -16.80
CA PRO A 725 22.46 18.08 -17.87
C PRO A 725 21.63 19.26 -17.35
N ARG A 726 21.40 20.27 -18.21
CA ARG A 726 20.57 21.42 -17.89
C ARG A 726 19.10 21.09 -18.19
N VAL A 727 18.34 20.77 -17.15
CA VAL A 727 16.88 20.69 -17.23
C VAL A 727 16.35 22.09 -17.00
N HIS A 728 15.83 22.74 -18.04
CA HIS A 728 15.17 24.03 -17.93
C HIS A 728 13.71 23.81 -17.52
N MET A 729 13.30 24.34 -16.37
CA MET A 729 11.89 24.51 -16.00
C MET A 729 11.28 25.72 -16.69
#